data_AF-A0A7K6BUU5-F1
#
_entry.id   AF-A0A7K6BUU5-F1
#
_cell.length_a   1.000
_cell.length_b   1.000
_cell.length_c   1.000
_cell.angle_alpha   90.00
_cell.angle_beta   90.00
_cell.angle_gamma   90.00
#
_symmetry.space_group_name_H-M   'P 1'
#
loop_
_entity.id
_entity.type
_entity.pdbx_description
1 polymer ?
#
loop_
_entity_poly.entity_id
_entity_poly.type
_entity_poly.pdbx_seq_one_letter_code
_entity_poly.pdbx_strand_id
1 'polypeptide(L)'
;MDELPVPDLPPACCSGRFTISTLLAMEEGGRGPYAPTEGSSCDSAQPTHLSSSTTLCTRTFGYNTVDVVPAYEHYANSKRVGDPGKGRPSLADLHSILKPDPSRLHAPVSALQQSNGLPEAGLETGLEEAEGEPDRASVPEPVRFGWVKGVMIRCMLNIWGVILYLRLPWITAQAGIALTWLIILMSVTVTTITGLSISAISTNGKVKSGGTYFLISRSLGPELGGSIGLIFAFANAVAVAMHTVGFAETVRDLLQEHNSLIVDPTNDIRIIGVITVTVLLGISLAGMEWEAKAQILFFLVILVSFINYLVGTVIPATAEKQAKGFFSYRADIFAQNFVPNWRGPEGSFFGLFSIFFPSATGILAGANISGDLKDPAVAIPKGTLMAIFWTTVSYLVLSATIGACVVRDASGSLNDSVAVGLPGCEGLACSFGWNFTACAQQQSCRYGLSNYYQSMSMVSGFGPLITAGIFGATLSSALACLVSAPKVFQCLCRDQLYPLIGFFGKGYGRNSEPIRGYMLTYVIAIGFILIAELNAIAPIISNFFLCSYALINFSCFHASITNSPGWRPSFRYYSKWAALFGAAVSVVIMFLLTWWAALIAFGIVIFLLGYVLYKKPDVNWGSSMQASSYNMALNYSVGLSEVDEHIKNYRQGQLIACLVLTGPPNFRPALVDFVGTFTKNLSLMLCGNVLIGPRKQKMPESRLMADGHTKWLMKRKIKAFYTDVVAEDLRSGVQMLIQAAGLGKMRPNILVLGYKRDWQTASPQSLEDYVGILHDAFDFKYGVCLMRMKEGLNVSRVLQAHVDPTALASEQQASTIFQSEQGKKTIDIYWLFDDGGLTLLIPYLLGRKKRWGKCKIRVFVGGQINRMDEERKANPGQSSNQPLSFPQPPSIPKLAQTLFPSTVCLSCSIKRFDELIAPFRLNDGFKDEATVNEMRQGCPWKISDEEVDKNRAKSLRQVRLNEILLDYSRDAALIAITPPIGRKGRCPSSLYMAWLETLSQDLRPPVILTRGNQENVLTFYCQ
;
A
#
# COMPACT_ATOMS: atom_id res chain seq x y z
N MET A 1 68.65 1.43 39.27
CA MET A 1 68.72 0.03 39.72
C MET A 1 67.79 -0.86 38.90
N ASP A 2 68.15 -1.35 37.72
CA ASP A 2 69.06 -0.97 36.61
C ASP A 2 68.50 -1.78 35.42
N GLU A 3 68.16 -1.24 34.24
CA GLU A 3 68.99 -0.64 33.19
C GLU A 3 70.02 -1.60 32.54
N LEU A 4 70.20 -1.43 31.22
CA LEU A 4 71.17 -2.05 30.29
C LEU A 4 70.75 -3.35 29.55
N PRO A 5 71.23 -3.58 28.31
CA PRO A 5 71.24 -2.60 27.21
C PRO A 5 70.86 -3.18 25.82
N VAL A 6 70.70 -2.27 24.86
CA VAL A 6 70.65 -2.55 23.41
C VAL A 6 72.07 -2.83 22.87
N PRO A 7 72.25 -3.71 21.85
CA PRO A 7 73.44 -3.71 21.01
C PRO A 7 73.21 -2.91 19.71
N ASP A 8 74.11 -1.97 19.42
CA ASP A 8 74.12 -1.17 18.20
C ASP A 8 74.46 -1.97 16.94
N LEU A 9 73.98 -1.49 15.77
CA LEU A 9 74.64 -1.73 14.48
C LEU A 9 74.94 -0.38 13.79
N PRO A 10 76.02 -0.30 12.98
CA PRO A 10 76.68 0.96 12.62
C PRO A 10 75.95 1.81 11.54
N PRO A 11 76.34 3.09 11.39
CA PRO A 11 75.65 4.04 10.52
C PRO A 11 75.91 3.83 9.01
N ALA A 12 75.06 4.46 8.21
CA ALA A 12 75.00 4.32 6.77
C ALA A 12 76.26 4.82 6.03
N CYS A 13 76.64 4.11 4.96
CA CYS A 13 77.21 4.74 3.77
C CYS A 13 76.95 3.92 2.49
N CYS A 14 75.79 4.12 1.87
CA CYS A 14 75.55 3.78 0.46
C CYS A 14 74.63 4.84 -0.17
N SER A 15 75.23 5.99 -0.50
CA SER A 15 74.56 7.09 -1.20
C SER A 15 74.30 6.70 -2.68
N GLY A 16 73.18 6.03 -2.94
CA GLY A 16 72.67 5.75 -4.28
C GLY A 16 71.34 6.44 -4.56
N ARG A 17 71.36 7.71 -4.98
CA ARG A 17 70.14 8.42 -5.41
C ARG A 17 69.69 7.91 -6.79
N PHE A 18 68.72 7.01 -6.82
CA PHE A 18 68.02 6.62 -8.05
C PHE A 18 66.76 7.46 -8.26
N THR A 19 66.60 8.04 -9.45
CA THR A 19 65.43 8.83 -9.87
C THR A 19 64.88 8.33 -11.20
N ILE A 20 63.58 8.48 -11.41
CA ILE A 20 62.85 7.94 -12.58
C ILE A 20 63.30 8.55 -13.92
N SER A 21 64.06 9.64 -13.89
CA SER A 21 64.73 10.26 -15.05
C SER A 21 65.75 9.35 -15.76
N THR A 22 66.28 8.29 -15.12
CA THR A 22 67.32 7.44 -15.73
C THR A 22 66.79 6.47 -16.81
N LEU A 23 65.47 6.30 -16.95
CA LEU A 23 64.87 5.40 -17.95
C LEU A 23 64.71 6.00 -19.37
N LEU A 24 65.05 7.28 -19.57
CA LEU A 24 64.96 7.97 -20.87
C LEU A 24 66.33 8.31 -21.49
N ALA A 25 67.44 7.91 -20.86
CA ALA A 25 68.80 8.29 -21.26
C ALA A 25 69.59 7.16 -21.97
N MET A 26 68.93 6.08 -22.40
CA MET A 26 69.59 4.92 -23.05
C MET A 26 69.27 4.76 -24.54
N GLU A 27 68.57 5.71 -25.18
CA GLU A 27 68.06 5.51 -26.56
C GLU A 27 68.65 6.44 -27.64
N GLU A 28 69.52 7.41 -27.29
CA GLU A 28 70.27 8.20 -28.29
C GLU A 28 71.78 8.25 -27.99
N GLY A 29 72.53 7.41 -28.68
CA GLY A 29 74.00 7.34 -28.60
C GLY A 29 74.60 6.83 -29.91
N GLY A 30 74.53 7.62 -30.99
CA GLY A 30 74.89 7.09 -32.31
C GLY A 30 75.02 8.05 -33.49
N ARG A 31 75.84 9.14 -33.39
CA ARG A 31 76.80 9.61 -34.43
C ARG A 31 77.43 10.96 -34.07
N GLY A 32 78.66 11.16 -34.55
CA GLY A 32 79.52 12.32 -34.30
C GLY A 32 79.41 13.46 -35.33
N PRO A 33 80.40 14.38 -35.42
CA PRO A 33 80.09 15.79 -35.17
C PRO A 33 80.52 16.76 -36.29
N TYR A 34 79.81 17.89 -36.42
CA TYR A 34 80.35 19.14 -37.00
C TYR A 34 79.71 20.39 -36.37
N ALA A 35 80.46 21.50 -36.37
CA ALA A 35 80.24 22.74 -35.61
C ALA A 35 79.54 23.86 -36.46
N PRO A 36 79.12 25.00 -35.86
CA PRO A 36 78.07 25.86 -36.42
C PRO A 36 78.55 27.18 -37.07
N THR A 37 77.63 27.91 -37.74
CA THR A 37 77.76 29.33 -38.14
C THR A 37 76.41 30.08 -38.09
N GLU A 38 76.48 31.41 -37.94
CA GLU A 38 75.38 32.35 -37.60
C GLU A 38 74.82 33.17 -38.81
N GLY A 39 73.80 34.01 -38.57
CA GLY A 39 73.32 35.10 -39.46
C GLY A 39 71.80 35.12 -39.69
N SER A 40 70.99 36.03 -39.08
CA SER A 40 70.59 37.38 -39.56
C SER A 40 69.65 37.39 -40.80
N SER A 41 68.63 38.25 -41.00
CA SER A 41 67.92 39.27 -40.18
C SER A 41 66.89 40.02 -41.08
N CYS A 42 65.73 40.48 -40.55
CA CYS A 42 64.96 41.68 -41.00
C CYS A 42 64.35 41.75 -42.44
N ASP A 43 63.26 42.49 -42.77
CA ASP A 43 62.14 43.07 -42.00
C ASP A 43 60.99 43.59 -42.91
N SER A 44 59.92 44.14 -42.30
CA SER A 44 58.82 44.99 -42.85
C SER A 44 57.63 44.31 -43.57
N ALA A 45 56.36 44.76 -43.44
CA ALA A 45 55.79 45.97 -42.81
C ALA A 45 54.44 45.73 -42.07
N GLN A 46 54.03 46.70 -41.22
CA GLN A 46 52.84 46.69 -40.33
C GLN A 46 51.69 47.59 -40.91
N PRO A 47 50.61 48.04 -40.18
CA PRO A 47 50.06 47.66 -38.85
C PRO A 47 48.52 47.53 -38.73
N THR A 48 48.01 46.85 -37.68
CA THR A 48 46.97 47.41 -36.75
C THR A 48 46.72 46.53 -35.51
N HIS A 49 46.68 47.20 -34.35
CA HIS A 49 46.36 46.77 -32.96
C HIS A 49 45.68 45.40 -32.68
N LEU A 50 46.34 44.56 -31.86
CA LEU A 50 46.03 44.42 -30.42
C LEU A 50 47.18 43.69 -29.67
N SER A 51 47.66 44.22 -28.54
CA SER A 51 48.79 43.66 -27.80
C SER A 51 48.37 42.66 -26.72
N SER A 52 48.97 41.46 -26.75
CA SER A 52 48.95 40.52 -25.63
C SER A 52 50.36 40.02 -25.33
N SER A 53 50.76 40.11 -24.06
CA SER A 53 52.03 39.64 -23.48
C SER A 53 51.79 39.60 -21.95
N THR A 54 52.27 38.66 -21.15
CA THR A 54 53.23 37.56 -21.40
C THR A 54 52.97 36.42 -20.41
N THR A 55 52.81 35.16 -20.86
CA THR A 55 52.93 33.95 -20.03
C THR A 55 53.33 32.73 -20.86
N LEU A 56 54.59 32.72 -21.32
CA LEU A 56 55.24 31.56 -21.92
C LEU A 56 55.92 30.71 -20.84
N CYS A 57 55.25 29.68 -20.29
CA CYS A 57 55.91 28.41 -19.89
C CYS A 57 54.94 27.27 -19.46
N THR A 58 53.99 26.85 -20.29
CA THR A 58 53.27 25.57 -20.12
C THR A 58 53.01 24.87 -21.45
N ARG A 59 54.01 24.15 -21.97
CA ARG A 59 53.85 23.20 -23.08
C ARG A 59 54.79 22.00 -22.92
N THR A 60 54.19 20.82 -22.94
CA THR A 60 54.80 19.58 -23.43
C THR A 60 53.93 19.03 -24.56
N PHE A 61 54.54 18.29 -25.48
CA PHE A 61 54.09 18.14 -26.86
C PHE A 61 52.98 17.09 -27.07
N GLY A 62 52.16 17.29 -28.13
CA GLY A 62 51.39 16.23 -28.79
C GLY A 62 49.94 16.03 -28.32
N TYR A 63 48.97 16.43 -29.14
CA TYR A 63 47.52 16.15 -29.03
C TYR A 63 47.22 14.66 -28.70
N ASN A 64 46.25 14.27 -27.87
CA ASN A 64 45.35 15.02 -26.99
C ASN A 64 44.71 14.07 -25.94
N THR A 65 45.06 14.17 -24.65
CA THR A 65 44.26 13.63 -23.53
C THR A 65 44.43 14.48 -22.28
N VAL A 66 43.35 15.12 -21.83
CA VAL A 66 43.31 15.89 -20.58
C VAL A 66 42.99 14.93 -19.42
N ASP A 67 44.02 14.24 -18.90
CA ASP A 67 43.97 13.60 -17.59
C ASP A 67 44.64 14.54 -16.58
N VAL A 68 43.85 15.29 -15.81
CA VAL A 68 44.33 16.30 -14.85
C VAL A 68 44.32 15.72 -13.42
N VAL A 69 45.36 16.05 -12.64
CA VAL A 69 45.47 15.72 -11.22
C VAL A 69 44.49 16.60 -10.42
N PRO A 70 43.79 16.08 -9.37
CA PRO A 70 42.80 16.87 -8.65
C PRO A 70 43.36 18.20 -8.13
N ALA A 71 42.82 19.32 -8.64
CA ALA A 71 43.23 20.67 -8.26
C ALA A 71 42.19 21.28 -7.31
N TYR A 72 42.63 21.63 -6.09
CA TYR A 72 41.79 22.16 -5.01
C TYR A 72 40.93 23.37 -5.43
N GLU A 73 41.46 24.22 -6.30
CA GLU A 73 40.85 25.46 -6.78
C GLU A 73 39.52 25.26 -7.52
N HIS A 74 39.30 24.10 -8.14
CA HIS A 74 38.04 23.77 -8.84
C HIS A 74 36.85 23.55 -7.88
N TYR A 75 37.10 23.48 -6.57
CA TYR A 75 36.10 23.29 -5.52
C TYR A 75 35.98 24.50 -4.57
N ALA A 76 36.77 25.55 -4.80
CA ALA A 76 36.76 26.77 -3.99
C ALA A 76 35.72 27.78 -4.52
N ASN A 77 34.58 27.92 -3.82
CA ASN A 77 33.59 28.95 -4.11
C ASN A 77 34.11 30.35 -3.73
N SER A 78 34.79 31.03 -4.65
CA SER A 78 35.17 32.44 -4.51
C SER A 78 34.83 33.27 -5.75
N LYS A 79 33.54 33.41 -6.07
CA LYS A 79 33.09 34.54 -6.91
C LYS A 79 33.02 35.81 -6.06
N ARG A 80 33.85 36.79 -6.39
CA ARG A 80 33.60 38.19 -5.99
C ARG A 80 32.36 38.72 -6.72
N VAL A 81 31.62 39.61 -6.06
CA VAL A 81 30.41 40.22 -6.59
C VAL A 81 30.76 41.25 -7.68
N GLY A 82 30.03 41.26 -8.80
CA GLY A 82 29.97 42.42 -9.70
C GLY A 82 30.47 42.25 -11.14
N ASP A 83 30.07 41.20 -11.87
CA ASP A 83 30.29 41.14 -13.33
C ASP A 83 29.07 40.49 -14.04
N PRO A 84 28.58 41.00 -15.18
CA PRO A 84 27.24 40.70 -15.69
C PRO A 84 27.20 39.43 -16.56
N GLY A 85 26.20 38.58 -16.32
CA GLY A 85 26.01 37.36 -17.09
C GLY A 85 25.50 37.58 -18.51
N LYS A 86 26.03 36.81 -19.46
CA LYS A 86 25.43 36.58 -20.79
C LYS A 86 25.30 35.08 -21.03
N GLY A 87 24.07 34.63 -21.30
CA GLY A 87 23.80 33.27 -21.78
C GLY A 87 24.30 33.09 -23.22
N ARG A 88 24.50 31.84 -23.65
CA ARG A 88 25.04 31.51 -24.98
C ARG A 88 23.99 30.79 -25.85
N PRO A 89 23.92 31.03 -27.17
CA PRO A 89 22.84 30.52 -28.03
C PRO A 89 22.93 29.02 -28.38
N SER A 90 21.88 28.52 -29.02
CA SER A 90 21.73 27.15 -29.50
C SER A 90 22.53 26.83 -30.78
N LEU A 91 22.84 25.55 -30.96
CA LEU A 91 23.65 25.01 -32.05
C LEU A 91 23.01 25.13 -33.46
N ALA A 92 21.76 25.57 -33.56
CA ALA A 92 21.05 25.77 -34.83
C ALA A 92 21.50 27.04 -35.59
N ASP A 93 22.08 28.03 -34.90
CA ASP A 93 22.29 29.38 -35.44
C ASP A 93 23.69 29.63 -36.04
N LEU A 94 24.59 28.63 -36.05
CA LEU A 94 26.02 28.82 -36.32
C LEU A 94 26.67 27.73 -37.20
N HIS A 95 26.00 27.35 -38.29
CA HIS A 95 26.55 27.54 -39.65
C HIS A 95 25.67 26.90 -40.74
N SER A 96 25.28 27.73 -41.69
CA SER A 96 25.04 27.36 -43.09
C SER A 96 25.77 28.37 -43.98
N ILE A 97 25.73 28.16 -45.30
CA ILE A 97 26.31 29.01 -46.38
C ILE A 97 27.80 28.75 -46.67
N LEU A 98 28.06 27.94 -47.71
CA LEU A 98 28.24 28.53 -49.04
C LEU A 98 27.73 27.59 -50.15
N LYS A 99 27.00 28.16 -51.12
CA LYS A 99 26.53 27.56 -52.38
C LYS A 99 27.21 28.29 -53.54
N PRO A 100 27.17 27.75 -54.78
CA PRO A 100 26.29 28.38 -55.78
C PRO A 100 25.38 27.42 -56.57
N ASP A 101 24.23 27.95 -57.01
CA ASP A 101 23.20 27.41 -57.92
C ASP A 101 23.51 27.84 -59.40
N PRO A 102 22.66 27.68 -60.46
CA PRO A 102 21.24 27.25 -60.53
C PRO A 102 20.85 26.25 -61.68
N SER A 103 19.74 25.49 -61.62
CA SER A 103 18.34 25.88 -61.99
C SER A 103 17.52 24.58 -62.30
N ARG A 104 16.20 24.50 -62.61
CA ARG A 104 15.07 25.43 -62.91
C ARG A 104 13.73 24.94 -62.32
N LEU A 105 12.85 25.90 -62.02
CA LEU A 105 11.36 25.95 -62.09
C LEU A 105 10.41 24.73 -61.79
N HIS A 106 9.61 24.93 -60.72
CA HIS A 106 8.13 24.90 -60.60
C HIS A 106 7.24 23.63 -60.79
N ALA A 107 6.14 23.66 -60.02
CA ALA A 107 5.04 22.69 -59.81
C ALA A 107 3.79 23.06 -60.68
N PRO A 108 2.54 22.50 -60.54
CA PRO A 108 2.00 21.56 -59.52
C PRO A 108 0.96 20.47 -59.97
N VAL A 109 0.67 19.52 -59.04
CA VAL A 109 -0.60 18.76 -58.79
C VAL A 109 -1.20 17.79 -59.84
N SER A 110 -1.69 16.63 -59.33
CA SER A 110 -2.63 15.62 -59.90
C SER A 110 -2.12 14.73 -61.05
N ALA A 111 -2.60 13.50 -61.27
CA ALA A 111 -3.23 12.46 -60.40
C ALA A 111 -3.23 11.13 -61.20
N LEU A 112 -3.38 9.96 -60.56
CA LEU A 112 -3.79 8.73 -61.27
C LEU A 112 -4.48 7.72 -60.33
N GLN A 113 -5.47 7.02 -60.86
CA GLN A 113 -6.51 6.30 -60.12
C GLN A 113 -7.00 5.07 -60.89
N GLN A 114 -7.25 3.97 -60.17
CA GLN A 114 -8.22 2.90 -60.48
C GLN A 114 -8.34 2.04 -59.18
N SER A 115 -9.49 1.74 -58.54
CA SER A 115 -10.88 1.42 -58.96
C SER A 115 -10.97 0.06 -59.66
N ASN A 116 -11.79 -0.94 -59.33
CA ASN A 116 -12.93 -1.15 -58.38
C ASN A 116 -13.00 -2.68 -58.03
N GLY A 117 -13.85 -3.23 -57.15
CA GLY A 117 -14.95 -2.71 -56.32
C GLY A 117 -15.64 -3.82 -55.50
N LEU A 118 -16.74 -3.48 -54.80
CA LEU A 118 -17.68 -4.43 -54.14
C LEU A 118 -18.88 -4.76 -55.06
N PRO A 119 -19.75 -5.73 -54.69
CA PRO A 119 -21.02 -5.34 -54.07
C PRO A 119 -21.58 -6.26 -52.94
N GLU A 120 -22.56 -5.68 -52.23
CA GLU A 120 -23.63 -6.25 -51.37
C GLU A 120 -24.50 -7.32 -52.07
N ALA A 121 -25.46 -8.04 -51.46
CA ALA A 121 -25.80 -8.46 -50.09
C ALA A 121 -26.94 -9.53 -50.18
N GLY A 122 -27.23 -10.28 -49.12
CA GLY A 122 -28.31 -11.29 -49.10
C GLY A 122 -28.51 -11.95 -47.72
N LEU A 123 -29.71 -12.43 -47.41
CA LEU A 123 -30.20 -12.65 -46.04
C LEU A 123 -30.61 -14.12 -45.74
N GLU A 124 -30.51 -14.51 -44.47
CA GLU A 124 -31.39 -15.44 -43.71
C GLU A 124 -31.19 -16.99 -43.67
N THR A 125 -31.34 -17.53 -42.43
CA THR A 125 -31.74 -18.91 -41.99
C THR A 125 -30.77 -20.13 -42.00
N GLY A 126 -31.02 -21.07 -41.07
CA GLY A 126 -30.27 -22.34 -40.81
C GLY A 126 -29.18 -22.19 -39.73
N LEU A 127 -29.15 -22.81 -38.53
CA LEU A 127 -29.58 -24.11 -37.98
C LEU A 127 -28.84 -25.34 -38.55
N GLU A 128 -28.54 -26.28 -37.63
CA GLU A 128 -27.73 -27.52 -37.75
C GLU A 128 -26.20 -27.33 -37.64
N GLU A 129 -25.39 -28.19 -37.01
CA GLU A 129 -25.52 -29.18 -35.92
C GLU A 129 -24.08 -29.71 -35.72
N ALA A 130 -23.66 -30.01 -34.50
CA ALA A 130 -22.42 -30.74 -34.24
C ALA A 130 -22.61 -31.57 -32.96
N GLU A 131 -22.87 -32.87 -33.13
CA GLU A 131 -23.24 -33.76 -32.04
C GLU A 131 -22.06 -34.12 -31.11
N GLY A 132 -22.38 -34.28 -29.82
CA GLY A 132 -22.07 -35.53 -29.13
C GLY A 132 -20.72 -35.71 -28.42
N GLU A 133 -20.57 -35.11 -27.23
CA GLU A 133 -19.97 -35.82 -26.08
C GLU A 133 -20.93 -35.77 -24.88
N PRO A 134 -21.04 -36.84 -24.07
CA PRO A 134 -22.22 -37.08 -23.25
C PRO A 134 -22.30 -36.23 -21.97
N ASP A 135 -23.54 -35.87 -21.61
CA ASP A 135 -23.90 -35.05 -20.47
C ASP A 135 -23.25 -35.48 -19.14
N ARG A 136 -22.45 -34.58 -18.57
CA ARG A 136 -22.39 -34.47 -17.11
C ARG A 136 -23.63 -33.73 -16.65
N ALA A 137 -24.64 -34.49 -16.23
CA ALA A 137 -25.92 -34.02 -15.72
C ALA A 137 -25.80 -32.70 -14.96
N SER A 138 -26.42 -31.65 -15.49
CA SER A 138 -26.49 -30.35 -14.83
C SER A 138 -27.23 -30.52 -13.50
N VAL A 139 -26.53 -30.24 -12.40
CA VAL A 139 -27.14 -30.16 -11.08
C VAL A 139 -28.27 -29.12 -11.17
N PRO A 140 -29.52 -29.44 -10.78
CA PRO A 140 -30.62 -28.49 -10.91
C PRO A 140 -30.27 -27.22 -10.14
N GLU A 141 -30.18 -26.09 -10.85
CA GLU A 141 -29.88 -24.81 -10.20
C GLU A 141 -30.97 -24.50 -9.17
N PRO A 142 -30.60 -24.11 -7.93
CA PRO A 142 -31.57 -23.78 -6.91
C PRO A 142 -32.41 -22.58 -7.38
N VAL A 143 -33.73 -22.64 -7.12
CA VAL A 143 -34.71 -21.64 -7.56
C VAL A 143 -34.39 -20.27 -6.97
N ARG A 144 -33.73 -19.40 -7.75
CA ARG A 144 -33.30 -18.07 -7.30
C ARG A 144 -34.47 -17.09 -7.20
N PHE A 145 -34.47 -16.27 -6.15
CA PHE A 145 -35.54 -15.32 -5.88
C PHE A 145 -35.42 -14.03 -6.71
N GLY A 146 -36.58 -13.48 -7.11
CA GLY A 146 -36.70 -12.13 -7.68
C GLY A 146 -36.69 -11.03 -6.61
N TRP A 147 -36.54 -9.77 -7.04
CA TRP A 147 -36.34 -8.63 -6.13
C TRP A 147 -37.47 -8.38 -5.12
N VAL A 148 -38.73 -8.59 -5.51
CA VAL A 148 -39.91 -8.43 -4.62
C VAL A 148 -39.84 -9.43 -3.47
N LYS A 149 -39.78 -10.74 -3.81
CA LYS A 149 -39.82 -11.83 -2.83
C LYS A 149 -38.52 -11.96 -2.02
N GLY A 150 -37.37 -11.79 -2.66
CA GLY A 150 -36.06 -11.96 -2.02
C GLY A 150 -35.60 -10.75 -1.20
N VAL A 151 -35.82 -9.53 -1.70
CA VAL A 151 -35.30 -8.31 -1.06
C VAL A 151 -36.40 -7.51 -0.39
N MET A 152 -37.42 -7.08 -1.15
CA MET A 152 -38.40 -6.11 -0.65
C MET A 152 -39.19 -6.66 0.54
N ILE A 153 -39.80 -7.86 0.41
CA ILE A 153 -40.59 -8.47 1.49
C ILE A 153 -39.72 -8.77 2.72
N ARG A 154 -38.48 -9.27 2.54
CA ARG A 154 -37.55 -9.52 3.67
C ARG A 154 -37.16 -8.24 4.40
N CYS A 155 -36.85 -7.15 3.67
CA CYS A 155 -36.55 -5.87 4.30
C CYS A 155 -37.80 -5.30 5.01
N MET A 156 -39.00 -5.39 4.43
CA MET A 156 -40.23 -4.92 5.07
C MET A 156 -40.53 -5.68 6.38
N LEU A 157 -40.41 -7.02 6.38
CA LEU A 157 -40.59 -7.85 7.57
C LEU A 157 -39.63 -7.47 8.71
N ASN A 158 -38.35 -7.27 8.40
CA ASN A 158 -37.34 -6.92 9.41
C ASN A 158 -37.39 -5.44 9.85
N ILE A 159 -38.09 -4.57 9.11
CA ILE A 159 -38.34 -3.18 9.52
C ILE A 159 -39.60 -3.13 10.40
N TRP A 160 -40.67 -3.82 10.00
CA TRP A 160 -41.90 -4.00 10.78
C TRP A 160 -41.70 -4.94 11.99
N GLY A 161 -40.93 -4.51 12.98
CA GLY A 161 -40.75 -5.19 14.27
C GLY A 161 -41.76 -4.78 15.35
N VAL A 162 -41.50 -5.20 16.59
CA VAL A 162 -42.37 -4.94 17.77
C VAL A 162 -42.74 -3.47 17.99
N ILE A 163 -41.79 -2.56 17.76
CA ILE A 163 -41.90 -1.12 18.06
C ILE A 163 -43.10 -0.50 17.33
N LEU A 164 -43.36 -0.94 16.10
CA LEU A 164 -44.50 -0.55 15.27
C LEU A 164 -45.84 -0.63 16.03
N TYR A 165 -46.09 -1.72 16.75
CA TYR A 165 -47.36 -2.00 17.41
C TYR A 165 -47.40 -1.54 18.86
N LEU A 166 -46.35 -1.86 19.65
CA LEU A 166 -46.35 -1.63 21.10
C LEU A 166 -45.81 -0.26 21.53
N ARG A 167 -44.98 0.41 20.71
CA ARG A 167 -44.25 1.63 21.13
C ARG A 167 -44.51 2.85 20.25
N LEU A 168 -44.83 2.71 18.97
CA LEU A 168 -45.24 3.83 18.10
C LEU A 168 -46.43 4.63 18.67
N PRO A 169 -47.50 4.02 19.22
CA PRO A 169 -48.59 4.76 19.86
C PRO A 169 -48.09 5.61 21.03
N TRP A 170 -47.28 5.01 21.89
CA TRP A 170 -46.72 5.63 23.09
C TRP A 170 -45.74 6.77 22.76
N ILE A 171 -44.85 6.57 21.79
CA ILE A 171 -43.97 7.63 21.26
C ILE A 171 -44.81 8.80 20.74
N THR A 172 -45.90 8.51 20.01
CA THR A 172 -46.84 9.53 19.51
C THR A 172 -47.51 10.30 20.65
N ALA A 173 -47.87 9.61 21.76
CA ALA A 173 -48.44 10.26 22.94
C ALA A 173 -47.46 11.25 23.59
N GLN A 174 -46.20 10.84 23.75
CA GLN A 174 -45.16 11.57 24.48
C GLN A 174 -44.59 12.73 23.65
N ALA A 175 -44.10 12.46 22.44
CA ALA A 175 -43.52 13.48 21.56
C ALA A 175 -44.58 14.34 20.86
N GLY A 176 -45.82 13.87 20.77
CA GLY A 176 -46.82 14.43 19.87
C GLY A 176 -46.57 14.06 18.41
N ILE A 177 -47.56 14.26 17.55
CA ILE A 177 -47.54 13.83 16.15
C ILE A 177 -46.37 14.47 15.38
N ALA A 178 -46.15 15.78 15.55
CA ALA A 178 -45.15 16.53 14.80
C ALA A 178 -43.70 16.08 15.08
N LEU A 179 -43.33 15.92 16.36
CA LEU A 179 -41.99 15.45 16.73
C LEU A 179 -41.82 13.95 16.48
N THR A 180 -42.89 13.16 16.52
CA THR A 180 -42.85 11.75 16.10
C THR A 180 -42.52 11.62 14.62
N TRP A 181 -43.15 12.43 13.77
CA TRP A 181 -42.78 12.52 12.34
C TRP A 181 -41.32 12.96 12.16
N LEU A 182 -40.80 13.90 12.97
CA LEU A 182 -39.39 14.29 12.92
C LEU A 182 -38.44 13.13 13.32
N ILE A 183 -38.78 12.35 14.35
CA ILE A 183 -38.05 11.14 14.78
C ILE A 183 -38.03 10.08 13.65
N ILE A 184 -39.17 9.85 13.00
CA ILE A 184 -39.30 8.95 11.85
C ILE A 184 -38.42 9.44 10.70
N LEU A 185 -38.56 10.69 10.27
CA LEU A 185 -37.82 11.27 9.15
C LEU A 185 -36.30 11.32 9.39
N MET A 186 -35.85 11.60 10.62
CA MET A 186 -34.43 11.55 10.97
C MET A 186 -33.87 10.12 10.87
N SER A 187 -34.62 9.13 11.37
CA SER A 187 -34.25 7.71 11.25
C SER A 187 -34.19 7.26 9.79
N VAL A 188 -35.20 7.63 9.01
CA VAL A 188 -35.31 7.32 7.58
C VAL A 188 -34.22 7.99 6.76
N THR A 189 -33.77 9.19 7.15
CA THR A 189 -32.63 9.87 6.48
C THR A 189 -31.35 9.04 6.63
N VAL A 190 -31.04 8.58 7.86
CA VAL A 190 -29.87 7.72 8.12
C VAL A 190 -29.95 6.40 7.35
N THR A 191 -31.10 5.73 7.35
CA THR A 191 -31.26 4.43 6.71
C THR A 191 -31.36 4.53 5.18
N THR A 192 -31.92 5.61 4.63
CA THR A 192 -31.93 5.88 3.19
C THR A 192 -30.52 6.12 2.67
N ILE A 193 -29.72 6.99 3.32
CA ILE A 193 -28.33 7.21 2.93
C ILE A 193 -27.53 5.91 3.00
N THR A 194 -27.72 5.11 4.05
CA THR A 194 -27.07 3.81 4.19
C THR A 194 -27.54 2.83 3.10
N GLY A 195 -28.82 2.86 2.72
CA GLY A 195 -29.37 2.10 1.59
C GLY A 195 -28.76 2.50 0.23
N LEU A 196 -28.47 3.79 0.01
CA LEU A 196 -27.72 4.26 -1.16
C LEU A 196 -26.27 3.75 -1.15
N SER A 197 -25.60 3.75 0.02
CA SER A 197 -24.26 3.20 0.19
C SER A 197 -24.21 1.68 -0.05
N ILE A 198 -25.18 0.92 0.47
CA ILE A 198 -25.33 -0.52 0.21
C ILE A 198 -25.61 -0.77 -1.29
N SER A 199 -26.41 0.09 -1.91
CA SER A 199 -26.69 0.02 -3.36
C SER A 199 -25.40 0.21 -4.18
N ALA A 200 -24.53 1.16 -3.79
CA ALA A 200 -23.21 1.35 -4.39
C ALA A 200 -22.29 0.13 -4.21
N ILE A 201 -22.27 -0.49 -3.02
CA ILE A 201 -21.53 -1.74 -2.77
C ILE A 201 -22.06 -2.87 -3.65
N SER A 202 -23.38 -3.08 -3.69
CA SER A 202 -24.02 -4.17 -4.46
C SER A 202 -23.87 -4.06 -5.97
N THR A 203 -23.57 -2.86 -6.48
CA THR A 203 -23.32 -2.58 -7.89
C THR A 203 -21.82 -2.52 -8.25
N ASN A 204 -20.93 -2.64 -7.25
CA ASN A 204 -19.49 -2.63 -7.44
C ASN A 204 -18.95 -4.03 -7.80
N GLY A 205 -19.00 -4.38 -9.09
CA GLY A 205 -18.47 -5.63 -9.63
C GLY A 205 -19.44 -6.80 -9.60
N LYS A 206 -18.93 -8.03 -9.86
CA LYS A 206 -19.76 -9.24 -9.87
C LYS A 206 -19.97 -9.77 -8.45
N VAL A 207 -21.17 -9.55 -7.91
CA VAL A 207 -21.64 -10.17 -6.68
C VAL A 207 -21.64 -11.70 -6.83
N LYS A 208 -20.90 -12.40 -5.97
CA LYS A 208 -20.97 -13.87 -5.82
C LYS A 208 -21.71 -14.22 -4.53
N SER A 209 -22.22 -15.45 -4.45
CA SER A 209 -22.90 -15.95 -3.25
C SER A 209 -22.00 -15.88 -2.02
N GLY A 210 -22.49 -15.25 -0.95
CA GLY A 210 -21.74 -14.97 0.28
C GLY A 210 -22.39 -13.99 1.27
N GLY A 211 -23.48 -13.31 0.88
CA GLY A 211 -24.27 -12.43 1.76
C GLY A 211 -23.66 -11.03 1.99
N THR A 212 -24.21 -10.30 2.95
CA THR A 212 -23.87 -8.90 3.27
C THR A 212 -22.40 -8.69 3.59
N TYR A 213 -21.82 -9.50 4.47
CA TYR A 213 -20.42 -9.32 4.86
C TYR A 213 -19.46 -9.57 3.68
N PHE A 214 -19.74 -10.57 2.83
CA PHE A 214 -18.93 -10.85 1.63
C PHE A 214 -19.00 -9.72 0.59
N LEU A 215 -20.17 -9.10 0.44
CA LEU A 215 -20.35 -7.88 -0.36
C LEU A 215 -19.47 -6.74 0.17
N ILE A 216 -19.59 -6.44 1.46
CA ILE A 216 -18.84 -5.34 2.12
C ILE A 216 -17.34 -5.60 2.06
N SER A 217 -16.88 -6.80 2.44
CA SER A 217 -15.45 -7.11 2.59
C SER A 217 -14.70 -7.16 1.26
N ARG A 218 -15.35 -7.58 0.17
CA ARG A 218 -14.73 -7.59 -1.16
C ARG A 218 -14.77 -6.24 -1.88
N SER A 219 -15.75 -5.38 -1.59
CA SER A 219 -15.79 -4.04 -2.21
C SER A 219 -14.94 -3.00 -1.48
N LEU A 220 -14.71 -3.16 -0.16
CA LEU A 220 -14.04 -2.15 0.68
C LEU A 220 -12.67 -2.61 1.21
N GLY A 221 -12.45 -3.93 1.29
CA GLY A 221 -11.25 -4.59 1.80
C GLY A 221 -11.44 -5.29 3.16
N PRO A 222 -10.53 -6.19 3.54
CA PRO A 222 -10.65 -7.01 4.75
C PRO A 222 -10.62 -6.21 6.06
N GLU A 223 -9.90 -5.08 6.11
CA GLU A 223 -9.74 -4.23 7.30
C GLU A 223 -11.08 -3.61 7.76
N LEU A 224 -11.77 -2.95 6.83
CA LEU A 224 -13.06 -2.31 7.06
C LEU A 224 -14.18 -3.38 7.12
N GLY A 225 -14.17 -4.34 6.19
CA GLY A 225 -15.17 -5.41 6.13
C GLY A 225 -15.18 -6.29 7.38
N GLY A 226 -14.01 -6.64 7.92
CA GLY A 226 -13.88 -7.45 9.13
C GLY A 226 -14.45 -6.77 10.38
N SER A 227 -14.23 -5.45 10.50
CA SER A 227 -14.75 -4.64 11.60
C SER A 227 -16.26 -4.45 11.51
N ILE A 228 -16.78 -4.11 10.32
CA ILE A 228 -18.22 -3.96 10.05
C ILE A 228 -18.96 -5.30 10.29
N GLY A 229 -18.42 -6.41 9.76
CA GLY A 229 -19.03 -7.74 9.87
C GLY A 229 -19.20 -8.21 11.32
N LEU A 230 -18.19 -7.96 12.18
CA LEU A 230 -18.24 -8.36 13.58
C LEU A 230 -19.31 -7.57 14.36
N ILE A 231 -19.35 -6.25 14.18
CA ILE A 231 -20.31 -5.36 14.85
C ILE A 231 -21.73 -5.64 14.36
N PHE A 232 -21.93 -5.86 13.05
CA PHE A 232 -23.23 -6.21 12.48
C PHE A 232 -23.73 -7.58 12.95
N ALA A 233 -22.85 -8.59 13.06
CA ALA A 233 -23.21 -9.88 13.64
C ALA A 233 -23.66 -9.75 15.11
N PHE A 234 -22.95 -8.95 15.90
CA PHE A 234 -23.33 -8.67 17.30
C PHE A 234 -24.67 -7.92 17.39
N ALA A 235 -24.86 -6.86 16.59
CA ALA A 235 -26.11 -6.10 16.55
C ALA A 235 -27.34 -6.98 16.24
N ASN A 236 -27.22 -7.87 15.24
CA ASN A 236 -28.27 -8.84 14.92
C ASN A 236 -28.50 -9.86 16.04
N ALA A 237 -27.47 -10.30 16.77
CA ALA A 237 -27.62 -11.21 17.90
C ALA A 237 -28.41 -10.57 19.07
N VAL A 238 -28.16 -9.28 19.37
CA VAL A 238 -28.94 -8.53 20.37
C VAL A 238 -30.35 -8.22 19.85
N ALA A 239 -30.53 -8.00 18.54
CA ALA A 239 -31.86 -7.78 17.95
C ALA A 239 -32.80 -8.99 18.13
N VAL A 240 -32.29 -10.23 18.11
CA VAL A 240 -33.09 -11.43 18.45
C VAL A 240 -33.73 -11.26 19.83
N ALA A 241 -32.96 -10.84 20.83
CA ALA A 241 -33.47 -10.66 22.19
C ALA A 241 -34.58 -9.61 22.27
N MET A 242 -34.43 -8.45 21.61
CA MET A 242 -35.47 -7.41 21.58
C MET A 242 -36.77 -7.89 20.94
N HIS A 243 -36.70 -8.57 19.80
CA HIS A 243 -37.90 -9.10 19.14
C HIS A 243 -38.59 -10.19 19.97
N THR A 244 -37.81 -11.06 20.63
CA THR A 244 -38.33 -12.10 21.52
C THR A 244 -38.91 -11.55 22.83
N VAL A 245 -38.28 -10.55 23.45
CA VAL A 245 -38.84 -9.83 24.62
C VAL A 245 -40.15 -9.14 24.24
N GLY A 246 -40.22 -8.51 23.07
CA GLY A 246 -41.45 -7.91 22.55
C GLY A 246 -42.61 -8.89 22.35
N PHE A 247 -42.30 -10.11 21.87
CA PHE A 247 -43.27 -11.20 21.81
C PHE A 247 -43.72 -11.61 23.23
N ALA A 248 -42.77 -11.82 24.14
CA ALA A 248 -43.04 -12.26 25.50
C ALA A 248 -43.84 -11.22 26.32
N GLU A 249 -43.61 -9.93 26.13
CA GLU A 249 -44.42 -8.83 26.69
C GLU A 249 -45.89 -8.95 26.24
N THR A 250 -46.12 -9.14 24.94
CA THR A 250 -47.48 -9.29 24.38
C THR A 250 -48.19 -10.55 24.90
N VAL A 251 -47.49 -11.67 25.05
CA VAL A 251 -48.04 -12.90 25.64
C VAL A 251 -48.33 -12.73 27.13
N ARG A 252 -47.45 -12.05 27.88
CA ARG A 252 -47.65 -11.77 29.31
C ARG A 252 -48.87 -10.88 29.54
N ASP A 253 -49.05 -9.85 28.72
CA ASP A 253 -50.25 -8.99 28.77
C ASP A 253 -51.53 -9.80 28.50
N LEU A 254 -51.53 -10.68 27.49
CA LEU A 254 -52.67 -11.56 27.19
C LEU A 254 -52.99 -12.55 28.33
N LEU A 255 -51.97 -13.07 29.02
CA LEU A 255 -52.14 -13.89 30.23
C LEU A 255 -52.72 -13.06 31.39
N GLN A 256 -52.31 -11.80 31.53
CA GLN A 256 -52.89 -10.89 32.53
C GLN A 256 -54.36 -10.57 32.26
N GLU A 257 -54.76 -10.36 30.99
CA GLU A 257 -56.18 -10.16 30.63
C GLU A 257 -57.05 -11.37 30.99
N HIS A 258 -56.49 -12.58 31.00
CA HIS A 258 -57.19 -13.83 31.35
C HIS A 258 -56.95 -14.30 32.80
N ASN A 259 -56.31 -13.49 33.64
CA ASN A 259 -55.93 -13.83 35.02
C ASN A 259 -55.11 -15.14 35.16
N SER A 260 -54.26 -15.45 34.18
CA SER A 260 -53.45 -16.68 34.10
C SER A 260 -51.94 -16.41 34.16
N LEU A 261 -51.52 -15.50 35.06
CA LEU A 261 -50.11 -15.26 35.39
C LEU A 261 -49.41 -16.55 35.86
N ILE A 262 -48.14 -16.72 35.48
CA ILE A 262 -47.37 -17.95 35.79
C ILE A 262 -46.61 -17.76 37.10
N VAL A 263 -45.86 -16.66 37.23
CA VAL A 263 -45.11 -16.30 38.44
C VAL A 263 -45.23 -14.79 38.71
N ASP A 264 -44.58 -13.96 37.90
CA ASP A 264 -44.53 -12.49 38.04
C ASP A 264 -44.46 -11.82 36.66
N PRO A 265 -44.99 -10.61 36.46
CA PRO A 265 -45.02 -9.94 35.15
C PRO A 265 -43.65 -9.81 34.44
N THR A 266 -42.55 -9.69 35.20
CA THR A 266 -41.17 -9.62 34.67
C THR A 266 -40.54 -11.01 34.50
N ASN A 267 -40.82 -11.95 35.40
CA ASN A 267 -40.28 -13.30 35.32
C ASN A 267 -40.98 -14.12 34.23
N ASP A 268 -42.27 -13.89 33.99
CA ASP A 268 -43.04 -14.48 32.90
C ASP A 268 -42.45 -14.06 31.53
N ILE A 269 -42.05 -12.79 31.36
CA ILE A 269 -41.34 -12.32 30.16
C ILE A 269 -40.02 -13.08 29.96
N ARG A 270 -39.26 -13.34 31.02
CA ARG A 270 -38.01 -14.12 30.95
C ARG A 270 -38.29 -15.57 30.52
N ILE A 271 -39.25 -16.23 31.16
CA ILE A 271 -39.61 -17.63 30.91
C ILE A 271 -40.12 -17.80 29.47
N ILE A 272 -41.12 -17.01 29.08
CA ILE A 272 -41.70 -17.03 27.72
C ILE A 272 -40.63 -16.68 26.68
N GLY A 273 -39.77 -15.70 26.96
CA GLY A 273 -38.68 -15.31 26.07
C GLY A 273 -37.67 -16.43 25.83
N VAL A 274 -37.20 -17.10 26.90
CA VAL A 274 -36.26 -18.23 26.80
C VAL A 274 -36.89 -19.42 26.07
N ILE A 275 -38.15 -19.77 26.36
CA ILE A 275 -38.86 -20.82 25.62
C ILE A 275 -38.95 -20.46 24.13
N THR A 276 -39.35 -19.22 23.81
CA THR A 276 -39.54 -18.76 22.43
C THR A 276 -38.24 -18.78 21.64
N VAL A 277 -37.13 -18.26 22.18
CA VAL A 277 -35.84 -18.28 21.45
C VAL A 277 -35.30 -19.71 21.29
N THR A 278 -35.61 -20.63 22.22
CA THR A 278 -35.27 -22.06 22.09
C THR A 278 -36.04 -22.73 20.95
N VAL A 279 -37.35 -22.45 20.82
CA VAL A 279 -38.17 -22.94 19.71
C VAL A 279 -37.69 -22.35 18.37
N LEU A 280 -37.40 -21.05 18.32
CA LEU A 280 -36.86 -20.39 17.11
C LEU A 280 -35.49 -20.96 16.71
N LEU A 281 -34.62 -21.30 17.68
CA LEU A 281 -33.37 -21.99 17.42
C LEU A 281 -33.62 -23.37 16.77
N GLY A 282 -34.56 -24.15 17.31
CA GLY A 282 -34.97 -25.43 16.72
C GLY A 282 -35.44 -25.30 15.27
N ILE A 283 -36.28 -24.29 14.97
CA ILE A 283 -36.75 -23.99 13.61
C ILE A 283 -35.57 -23.61 12.70
N SER A 284 -34.64 -22.76 13.16
CA SER A 284 -33.48 -22.33 12.38
C SER A 284 -32.52 -23.48 12.02
N LEU A 285 -32.41 -24.49 12.89
CA LEU A 285 -31.59 -25.69 12.66
C LEU A 285 -32.27 -26.72 11.75
N ALA A 286 -33.60 -26.72 11.65
CA ALA A 286 -34.36 -27.65 10.81
C ALA A 286 -34.26 -27.34 9.28
N GLY A 287 -33.97 -26.10 8.90
CA GLY A 287 -33.53 -25.76 7.54
C GLY A 287 -34.13 -24.48 6.94
N MET A 288 -33.31 -23.81 6.10
CA MET A 288 -33.61 -22.51 5.46
C MET A 288 -34.88 -22.46 4.60
N GLU A 289 -35.29 -23.58 3.99
CA GLU A 289 -36.46 -23.59 3.11
C GLU A 289 -37.78 -23.31 3.85
N TRP A 290 -37.86 -23.74 5.12
CA TRP A 290 -39.01 -23.49 5.97
C TRP A 290 -39.08 -22.03 6.42
N GLU A 291 -37.94 -21.39 6.72
CA GLU A 291 -37.84 -19.96 7.02
C GLU A 291 -38.35 -19.09 5.85
N ALA A 292 -37.90 -19.39 4.62
CA ALA A 292 -38.32 -18.65 3.43
C ALA A 292 -39.82 -18.82 3.09
N LYS A 293 -40.45 -19.96 3.45
CA LYS A 293 -41.90 -20.17 3.31
C LYS A 293 -42.68 -19.45 4.42
N ALA A 294 -42.22 -19.55 5.67
CA ALA A 294 -42.87 -18.94 6.83
C ALA A 294 -42.90 -17.40 6.76
N GLN A 295 -41.86 -16.76 6.20
CA GLN A 295 -41.84 -15.31 6.00
C GLN A 295 -43.01 -14.78 5.14
N ILE A 296 -43.44 -15.52 4.11
CA ILE A 296 -44.56 -15.12 3.26
C ILE A 296 -45.87 -15.16 4.07
N LEU A 297 -46.04 -16.19 4.90
CA LEU A 297 -47.20 -16.32 5.79
C LEU A 297 -47.24 -15.16 6.80
N PHE A 298 -46.13 -14.87 7.48
CA PHE A 298 -46.06 -13.75 8.43
C PHE A 298 -46.30 -12.39 7.75
N PHE A 299 -45.82 -12.19 6.53
CA PHE A 299 -46.09 -10.96 5.76
C PHE A 299 -47.59 -10.76 5.48
N LEU A 300 -48.30 -11.83 5.09
CA LEU A 300 -49.74 -11.77 4.87
C LEU A 300 -50.50 -11.47 6.17
N VAL A 301 -50.11 -12.07 7.30
CA VAL A 301 -50.73 -11.81 8.62
C VAL A 301 -50.54 -10.35 9.03
N ILE A 302 -49.35 -9.77 8.85
CA ILE A 302 -49.06 -8.36 9.16
C ILE A 302 -49.87 -7.42 8.24
N LEU A 303 -49.98 -7.72 6.95
CA LEU A 303 -50.76 -6.91 6.00
C LEU A 303 -52.26 -6.90 6.35
N VAL A 304 -52.82 -8.06 6.68
CA VAL A 304 -54.22 -8.19 7.11
C VAL A 304 -54.45 -7.49 8.45
N SER A 305 -53.48 -7.56 9.38
CA SER A 305 -53.47 -6.83 10.65
C SER A 305 -53.52 -5.30 10.44
N PHE A 306 -52.75 -4.74 9.51
CA PHE A 306 -52.82 -3.31 9.17
C PHE A 306 -54.18 -2.89 8.59
N ILE A 307 -54.75 -3.69 7.69
CA ILE A 307 -56.06 -3.41 7.10
C ILE A 307 -57.13 -3.39 8.20
N ASN A 308 -57.09 -4.36 9.13
CA ASN A 308 -57.98 -4.42 10.30
C ASN A 308 -57.81 -3.24 11.27
N TYR A 309 -56.59 -2.74 11.47
CA TYR A 309 -56.35 -1.50 12.22
C TYR A 309 -57.01 -0.30 11.52
N LEU A 310 -56.73 -0.10 10.23
CA LEU A 310 -57.24 1.05 9.47
C LEU A 310 -58.77 1.05 9.40
N VAL A 311 -59.39 -0.10 9.11
CA VAL A 311 -60.87 -0.26 9.16
C VAL A 311 -61.40 0.03 10.57
N GLY A 312 -60.71 -0.45 11.61
CA GLY A 312 -61.05 -0.16 13.01
C GLY A 312 -61.12 1.33 13.35
N THR A 313 -60.22 2.15 12.80
CA THR A 313 -60.23 3.61 13.03
C THR A 313 -61.48 4.32 12.48
N VAL A 314 -62.12 3.75 11.45
CA VAL A 314 -63.29 4.32 10.76
C VAL A 314 -64.61 3.86 11.41
N ILE A 315 -64.61 2.74 12.11
CA ILE A 315 -65.78 2.24 12.85
C ILE A 315 -66.08 3.17 14.04
N PRO A 316 -67.35 3.58 14.26
CA PRO A 316 -67.70 4.47 15.37
C PRO A 316 -67.43 3.81 16.74
N ALA A 317 -66.88 4.59 17.66
CA ALA A 317 -66.52 4.12 19.00
C ALA A 317 -67.75 3.72 19.85
N THR A 318 -67.78 2.47 20.34
CA THR A 318 -68.71 2.00 21.38
C THR A 318 -68.38 2.65 22.73
N ALA A 319 -69.36 2.71 23.64
CA ALA A 319 -69.17 3.32 24.97
C ALA A 319 -67.98 2.71 25.75
N GLU A 320 -67.76 1.39 25.64
CA GLU A 320 -66.60 0.71 26.24
C GLU A 320 -65.26 1.15 25.64
N LYS A 321 -65.20 1.43 24.33
CA LYS A 321 -63.99 1.96 23.69
C LYS A 321 -63.78 3.44 24.02
N GLN A 322 -64.85 4.21 24.19
CA GLN A 322 -64.80 5.61 24.64
C GLN A 322 -64.27 5.72 26.08
N ALA A 323 -64.73 4.86 27.00
CA ALA A 323 -64.20 4.77 28.36
C ALA A 323 -62.68 4.48 28.40
N LYS A 324 -62.16 3.73 27.40
CA LYS A 324 -60.72 3.45 27.22
C LYS A 324 -59.98 4.51 26.39
N GLY A 325 -60.67 5.57 25.94
CA GLY A 325 -60.08 6.76 25.32
C GLY A 325 -60.18 6.86 23.78
N PHE A 326 -60.89 5.96 23.08
CA PHE A 326 -61.08 6.04 21.63
C PHE A 326 -62.39 6.76 21.27
N PHE A 327 -62.28 7.84 20.47
CA PHE A 327 -63.41 8.73 20.13
C PHE A 327 -63.66 8.88 18.62
N SER A 328 -63.07 7.96 17.82
CA SER A 328 -62.95 8.06 16.35
C SER A 328 -62.24 9.36 15.92
N TYR A 329 -62.15 9.65 14.62
CA TYR A 329 -61.42 10.83 14.11
C TYR A 329 -62.03 12.14 14.62
N ARG A 330 -61.24 12.92 15.39
CA ARG A 330 -61.62 14.25 15.89
C ARG A 330 -60.49 15.26 15.67
N ALA A 331 -60.83 16.42 15.12
CA ALA A 331 -59.87 17.51 14.87
C ALA A 331 -59.25 18.03 16.18
N ASP A 332 -60.04 18.10 17.25
CA ASP A 332 -59.60 18.64 18.55
C ASP A 332 -58.60 17.70 19.25
N ILE A 333 -58.82 16.38 19.15
CA ILE A 333 -57.88 15.35 19.64
C ILE A 333 -56.58 15.42 18.85
N PHE A 334 -56.65 15.53 17.52
CA PHE A 334 -55.48 15.72 16.67
C PHE A 334 -54.68 16.97 17.08
N ALA A 335 -55.36 18.10 17.31
CA ALA A 335 -54.72 19.34 17.75
C ALA A 335 -54.06 19.21 19.13
N GLN A 336 -54.72 18.56 20.10
CA GLN A 336 -54.15 18.32 21.44
C GLN A 336 -52.92 17.40 21.39
N ASN A 337 -52.96 16.36 20.55
CA ASN A 337 -51.87 15.40 20.36
C ASN A 337 -50.77 15.90 19.41
N PHE A 338 -50.91 17.06 18.78
CA PHE A 338 -49.89 17.61 17.88
C PHE A 338 -48.63 18.06 18.64
N VAL A 339 -48.82 18.64 19.83
CA VAL A 339 -47.78 19.18 20.73
C VAL A 339 -47.28 18.10 21.70
N PRO A 340 -45.98 18.02 22.04
CA PRO A 340 -45.46 17.06 23.04
C PRO A 340 -46.05 17.21 24.44
N ASN A 341 -46.07 16.09 25.17
CA ASN A 341 -46.30 16.04 26.62
C ASN A 341 -45.40 14.95 27.21
N TRP A 342 -44.20 15.34 27.64
CA TRP A 342 -43.15 14.44 28.13
C TRP A 342 -43.44 13.95 29.56
N ARG A 343 -43.38 12.63 29.78
CA ARG A 343 -43.57 12.00 31.09
C ARG A 343 -42.49 10.96 31.39
N GLY A 344 -42.14 10.83 32.67
CA GLY A 344 -41.18 9.85 33.16
C GLY A 344 -39.72 10.17 32.81
N PRO A 345 -38.76 9.36 33.31
CA PRO A 345 -37.33 9.58 33.11
C PRO A 345 -36.87 9.39 31.66
N GLU A 346 -37.61 8.63 30.85
CA GLU A 346 -37.32 8.41 29.42
C GLU A 346 -37.92 9.51 28.51
N GLY A 347 -38.67 10.45 29.08
CA GLY A 347 -39.40 11.51 28.37
C GLY A 347 -38.53 12.60 27.76
N SER A 348 -37.64 12.23 26.83
CA SER A 348 -36.81 13.15 26.05
C SER A 348 -36.81 12.79 24.56
N PHE A 349 -36.56 13.79 23.70
CA PHE A 349 -36.54 13.60 22.25
C PHE A 349 -35.55 12.50 21.81
N PHE A 350 -34.32 12.53 22.33
CA PHE A 350 -33.30 11.52 22.01
C PHE A 350 -33.56 10.17 22.70
N GLY A 351 -34.18 10.16 23.88
CA GLY A 351 -34.68 8.94 24.53
C GLY A 351 -35.68 8.19 23.63
N LEU A 352 -36.74 8.87 23.18
CA LEU A 352 -37.72 8.26 22.27
C LEU A 352 -37.13 7.91 20.90
N PHE A 353 -36.21 8.72 20.37
CA PHE A 353 -35.47 8.33 19.15
C PHE A 353 -34.70 7.01 19.35
N SER A 354 -34.04 6.82 20.50
CA SER A 354 -33.28 5.59 20.79
C SER A 354 -34.15 4.34 20.86
N ILE A 355 -35.40 4.48 21.32
CA ILE A 355 -36.42 3.42 21.38
C ILE A 355 -37.04 3.19 19.99
N PHE A 356 -37.21 4.24 19.17
CA PHE A 356 -37.76 4.12 17.83
C PHE A 356 -36.77 3.53 16.82
N PHE A 357 -35.52 3.97 16.82
CA PHE A 357 -34.55 3.68 15.76
C PHE A 357 -34.37 2.19 15.38
N PRO A 358 -34.46 1.19 16.28
CA PRO A 358 -34.39 -0.22 15.89
C PRO A 358 -35.52 -0.66 14.95
N SER A 359 -36.64 0.09 14.87
CA SER A 359 -37.69 -0.14 13.88
C SER A 359 -37.33 0.32 12.47
N ALA A 360 -36.13 0.85 12.25
CA ALA A 360 -35.66 1.27 10.93
C ALA A 360 -34.47 0.43 10.42
N THR A 361 -33.90 -0.46 11.23
CA THR A 361 -32.59 -1.08 10.96
C THR A 361 -32.62 -2.31 10.04
N GLY A 362 -33.79 -2.84 9.71
CA GLY A 362 -33.97 -4.07 8.90
C GLY A 362 -33.48 -4.00 7.44
N ILE A 363 -32.92 -2.88 6.99
CA ILE A 363 -32.56 -2.61 5.58
C ILE A 363 -31.53 -3.59 4.97
N LEU A 364 -30.69 -4.23 5.79
CA LEU A 364 -29.67 -5.18 5.32
C LEU A 364 -30.19 -6.62 5.15
N ALA A 365 -31.45 -6.89 5.51
CA ALA A 365 -32.05 -8.23 5.45
C ALA A 365 -32.00 -8.84 4.04
N GLY A 366 -32.33 -8.06 3.00
CA GLY A 366 -32.29 -8.50 1.61
C GLY A 366 -30.88 -8.66 1.03
N ALA A 367 -29.88 -7.97 1.58
CA ALA A 367 -28.48 -8.15 1.20
C ALA A 367 -27.85 -9.43 1.79
N ASN A 368 -28.40 -9.94 2.91
CA ASN A 368 -27.92 -11.16 3.57
C ASN A 368 -28.07 -12.40 2.67
N ILE A 369 -29.08 -12.45 1.81
CA ILE A 369 -29.33 -13.54 0.86
C ILE A 369 -28.85 -13.22 -0.57
N SER A 370 -27.83 -12.37 -0.72
CA SER A 370 -27.32 -11.94 -2.05
C SER A 370 -26.90 -13.08 -2.99
N GLY A 371 -26.65 -14.28 -2.45
CA GLY A 371 -26.36 -15.49 -3.22
C GLY A 371 -27.58 -16.21 -3.80
N ASP A 372 -28.76 -16.00 -3.23
CA ASP A 372 -30.01 -16.69 -3.60
C ASP A 372 -30.88 -15.84 -4.52
N LEU A 373 -30.42 -14.63 -4.88
CA LEU A 373 -31.09 -13.72 -5.80
C LEU A 373 -30.71 -14.02 -7.25
N LYS A 374 -31.65 -13.83 -8.19
CA LYS A 374 -31.37 -13.95 -9.62
C LYS A 374 -30.32 -12.92 -10.07
N ASP A 375 -30.57 -11.64 -9.77
CA ASP A 375 -29.74 -10.49 -10.16
C ASP A 375 -29.52 -9.54 -8.96
N PRO A 376 -28.57 -9.85 -8.04
CA PRO A 376 -28.39 -9.09 -6.80
C PRO A 376 -28.10 -7.59 -7.01
N ALA A 377 -27.31 -7.22 -8.03
CA ALA A 377 -26.95 -5.83 -8.32
C ALA A 377 -28.15 -4.94 -8.71
N VAL A 378 -29.25 -5.53 -9.21
CA VAL A 378 -30.49 -4.81 -9.54
C VAL A 378 -31.55 -5.00 -8.45
N ALA A 379 -31.59 -6.20 -7.86
CA ALA A 379 -32.58 -6.56 -6.85
C ALA A 379 -32.35 -5.84 -5.50
N ILE A 380 -31.10 -5.74 -5.04
CA ILE A 380 -30.78 -5.13 -3.74
C ILE A 380 -31.15 -3.64 -3.72
N PRO A 381 -30.74 -2.78 -4.70
CA PRO A 381 -31.11 -1.37 -4.68
C PRO A 381 -32.63 -1.14 -4.78
N LYS A 382 -33.31 -1.83 -5.71
CA LYS A 382 -34.76 -1.66 -5.91
C LYS A 382 -35.56 -2.12 -4.69
N GLY A 383 -35.28 -3.32 -4.19
CA GLY A 383 -36.03 -3.88 -3.07
C GLY A 383 -35.79 -3.15 -1.76
N THR A 384 -34.56 -2.72 -1.48
CA THR A 384 -34.22 -2.03 -0.23
C THR A 384 -34.82 -0.63 -0.17
N LEU A 385 -34.68 0.17 -1.24
CA LEU A 385 -35.22 1.53 -1.26
C LEU A 385 -36.76 1.56 -1.28
N MET A 386 -37.40 0.62 -1.98
CA MET A 386 -38.88 0.49 -1.96
C MET A 386 -39.39 0.00 -0.60
N ALA A 387 -38.66 -0.90 0.08
CA ALA A 387 -39.01 -1.32 1.44
C ALA A 387 -38.93 -0.14 2.44
N ILE A 388 -37.86 0.67 2.39
CA ILE A 388 -37.74 1.88 3.22
C ILE A 388 -38.89 2.86 2.94
N PHE A 389 -39.23 3.08 1.66
CA PHE A 389 -40.33 3.97 1.28
C PHE A 389 -41.69 3.52 1.86
N TRP A 390 -42.11 2.27 1.60
CA TRP A 390 -43.42 1.78 2.05
C TRP A 390 -43.53 1.67 3.58
N THR A 391 -42.45 1.28 4.25
CA THR A 391 -42.41 1.24 5.73
C THR A 391 -42.47 2.65 6.32
N THR A 392 -41.76 3.63 5.76
CA THR A 392 -41.87 5.04 6.16
C THR A 392 -43.30 5.56 6.05
N VAL A 393 -43.96 5.31 4.91
CA VAL A 393 -45.38 5.69 4.72
C VAL A 393 -46.26 5.03 5.79
N SER A 394 -46.04 3.74 6.10
CA SER A 394 -46.80 3.08 7.17
C SER A 394 -46.60 3.74 8.55
N TYR A 395 -45.37 4.10 8.94
CA TYR A 395 -45.10 4.77 10.22
C TYR A 395 -45.75 6.16 10.33
N LEU A 396 -45.72 6.95 9.26
CA LEU A 396 -46.33 8.28 9.22
C LEU A 396 -47.87 8.22 9.30
N VAL A 397 -48.49 7.27 8.57
CA VAL A 397 -49.95 7.07 8.60
C VAL A 397 -50.40 6.53 9.96
N LEU A 398 -49.71 5.55 10.54
CA LEU A 398 -50.11 4.96 11.83
C LEU A 398 -50.00 5.96 12.98
N SER A 399 -48.93 6.75 13.05
CA SER A 399 -48.78 7.82 14.05
C SER A 399 -49.84 8.92 13.92
N ALA A 400 -50.15 9.35 12.70
CA ALA A 400 -51.19 10.36 12.47
C ALA A 400 -52.60 9.86 12.81
N THR A 401 -52.95 8.64 12.37
CA THR A 401 -54.28 8.07 12.59
C THR A 401 -54.55 7.77 14.06
N ILE A 402 -53.57 7.27 14.81
CA ILE A 402 -53.77 6.99 16.24
C ILE A 402 -53.82 8.28 17.08
N GLY A 403 -52.99 9.27 16.74
CA GLY A 403 -53.01 10.59 17.35
C GLY A 403 -54.28 11.41 17.07
N ALA A 404 -55.01 11.11 16.00
CA ALA A 404 -56.30 11.74 15.67
C ALA A 404 -57.51 11.10 16.36
N CYS A 405 -57.35 9.90 16.94
CA CYS A 405 -58.46 9.04 17.36
C CYS A 405 -58.49 8.73 18.87
N VAL A 406 -57.36 8.86 19.58
CA VAL A 406 -57.21 8.41 20.97
C VAL A 406 -56.68 9.53 21.86
N VAL A 407 -57.33 9.76 23.01
CA VAL A 407 -56.84 10.72 24.02
C VAL A 407 -55.66 10.14 24.83
N ARG A 408 -54.80 11.01 25.37
CA ARG A 408 -53.60 10.62 26.12
C ARG A 408 -53.89 9.77 27.35
N ASP A 409 -54.95 10.08 28.07
CA ASP A 409 -55.32 9.48 29.35
C ASP A 409 -56.79 9.08 29.36
N ALA A 410 -57.09 7.90 29.89
CA ALA A 410 -58.44 7.40 30.12
C ALA A 410 -58.47 6.43 31.31
N SER A 411 -59.58 6.40 32.04
CA SER A 411 -59.74 5.53 33.22
C SER A 411 -60.12 4.10 32.88
N GLY A 412 -60.89 3.89 31.80
CA GLY A 412 -61.53 2.62 31.46
C GLY A 412 -62.85 2.35 32.20
N SER A 413 -63.33 3.27 33.03
CA SER A 413 -64.56 3.12 33.81
C SER A 413 -65.77 3.66 33.04
N LEU A 414 -66.85 2.86 32.94
CA LEU A 414 -68.13 3.29 32.36
C LEU A 414 -68.88 4.29 33.26
N ASN A 415 -68.57 4.32 34.56
CA ASN A 415 -69.19 5.22 35.54
C ASN A 415 -68.70 6.67 35.40
N ASP A 416 -67.69 6.91 34.58
CA ASP A 416 -67.06 8.22 34.39
C ASP A 416 -67.75 9.02 33.26
N SER A 417 -68.93 8.57 32.83
CA SER A 417 -69.80 9.27 31.89
C SER A 417 -70.54 10.42 32.59
N VAL A 418 -70.49 11.62 31.99
CA VAL A 418 -70.96 12.87 32.61
C VAL A 418 -71.76 13.69 31.60
N ALA A 419 -72.85 14.33 32.06
CA ALA A 419 -73.61 15.26 31.25
C ALA A 419 -72.74 16.45 30.79
N VAL A 420 -72.79 16.76 29.49
CA VAL A 420 -71.98 17.82 28.88
C VAL A 420 -72.24 19.16 29.56
N GLY A 421 -71.21 19.77 30.13
CA GLY A 421 -71.28 21.08 30.81
C GLY A 421 -71.26 21.04 32.35
N LEU A 422 -71.01 19.89 32.98
CA LEU A 422 -70.91 19.80 34.45
C LEU A 422 -69.65 20.54 35.00
N PRO A 423 -69.76 21.42 36.01
CA PRO A 423 -68.59 22.01 36.66
C PRO A 423 -67.78 20.94 37.42
N GLY A 424 -66.46 20.92 37.20
CA GLY A 424 -65.54 19.90 37.76
C GLY A 424 -64.96 18.91 36.74
N CYS A 425 -65.26 19.08 35.45
CA CYS A 425 -64.64 18.33 34.36
C CYS A 425 -63.71 19.25 33.54
N GLU A 426 -62.42 18.94 33.51
CA GLU A 426 -61.38 19.64 32.76
C GLU A 426 -60.80 18.76 31.64
N GLY A 427 -60.53 19.35 30.48
CA GLY A 427 -59.91 18.69 29.34
C GLY A 427 -60.89 18.19 28.27
N LEU A 428 -60.33 17.69 27.17
CA LEU A 428 -61.04 17.45 25.91
C LEU A 428 -62.02 16.25 25.96
N ALA A 429 -61.86 15.32 26.90
CA ALA A 429 -62.84 14.25 27.12
C ALA A 429 -64.21 14.79 27.60
N CYS A 430 -64.21 15.92 28.33
CA CYS A 430 -65.41 16.50 28.92
C CYS A 430 -66.40 17.03 27.87
N SER A 431 -65.92 17.58 26.76
CA SER A 431 -66.77 17.96 25.62
C SER A 431 -67.41 16.78 24.90
N PHE A 432 -66.89 15.56 25.13
CA PHE A 432 -67.46 14.31 24.62
C PHE A 432 -68.26 13.53 25.68
N GLY A 433 -68.48 14.10 26.87
CA GLY A 433 -69.29 13.50 27.94
C GLY A 433 -68.55 12.52 28.85
N TRP A 434 -67.22 12.62 28.97
CA TRP A 434 -66.40 11.73 29.80
C TRP A 434 -65.46 12.51 30.72
N ASN A 435 -65.40 12.15 32.01
CA ASN A 435 -64.57 12.84 33.00
C ASN A 435 -63.36 12.00 33.44
N PHE A 436 -62.18 12.32 32.88
CA PHE A 436 -60.91 11.66 33.22
C PHE A 436 -59.98 12.54 34.10
N THR A 437 -60.47 13.64 34.70
CA THR A 437 -59.62 14.60 35.45
C THR A 437 -58.86 13.98 36.62
N ALA A 438 -59.56 13.32 37.54
CA ALA A 438 -58.97 12.74 38.75
C ALA A 438 -57.84 11.75 38.40
N CYS A 439 -58.08 10.93 37.37
CA CYS A 439 -57.16 9.97 36.79
C CYS A 439 -55.89 10.66 36.23
N ALA A 440 -56.07 11.73 35.44
CA ALA A 440 -54.98 12.46 34.81
C ALA A 440 -54.13 13.26 35.81
N GLN A 441 -54.77 13.91 36.80
CA GLN A 441 -54.08 14.67 37.85
C GLN A 441 -53.25 13.77 38.78
N GLN A 442 -53.75 12.57 39.10
CA GLN A 442 -53.04 11.59 39.93
C GLN A 442 -52.02 10.74 39.16
N GLN A 443 -51.95 10.88 37.83
CA GLN A 443 -51.19 9.98 36.92
C GLN A 443 -51.50 8.49 37.13
N SER A 444 -52.71 8.16 37.59
CA SER A 444 -53.14 6.81 37.95
C SER A 444 -53.90 6.07 36.83
N CYS A 445 -53.89 6.64 35.61
CA CYS A 445 -54.64 6.12 34.48
C CYS A 445 -54.12 4.79 33.92
N ARG A 446 -55.02 3.82 33.78
CA ARG A 446 -54.75 2.51 33.19
C ARG A 446 -54.83 2.49 31.66
N TYR A 447 -55.62 3.38 31.07
CA TYR A 447 -55.85 3.46 29.62
C TYR A 447 -55.49 4.85 29.06
N GLY A 448 -55.74 5.03 27.77
CA GLY A 448 -55.25 6.17 26.99
C GLY A 448 -53.89 5.91 26.34
N LEU A 449 -53.56 6.73 25.34
CA LEU A 449 -52.41 6.56 24.45
C LEU A 449 -51.05 6.58 25.17
N SER A 450 -50.97 7.25 26.33
CA SER A 450 -49.74 7.39 27.13
C SER A 450 -49.46 6.19 28.04
N ASN A 451 -50.49 5.42 28.42
CA ASN A 451 -50.40 4.43 29.50
C ASN A 451 -50.61 2.99 29.00
N TYR A 452 -51.36 2.81 27.90
CA TYR A 452 -51.69 1.49 27.36
C TYR A 452 -50.93 1.17 26.06
N TYR A 453 -49.87 0.36 26.15
CA TYR A 453 -49.03 -0.01 25.00
C TYR A 453 -49.80 -0.71 23.87
N GLN A 454 -50.85 -1.50 24.20
CA GLN A 454 -51.67 -2.19 23.19
C GLN A 454 -52.80 -1.32 22.61
N SER A 455 -52.65 0.01 22.60
CA SER A 455 -53.64 0.95 22.04
C SER A 455 -54.07 0.61 20.60
N MET A 456 -53.18 0.07 19.75
CA MET A 456 -53.56 -0.38 18.40
C MET A 456 -54.57 -1.55 18.41
N SER A 457 -54.48 -2.47 19.37
CA SER A 457 -55.44 -3.57 19.53
C SER A 457 -56.82 -3.04 19.88
N MET A 458 -56.88 -2.11 20.85
CA MET A 458 -58.11 -1.46 21.33
C MET A 458 -58.83 -0.66 20.21
N VAL A 459 -58.09 0.05 19.37
CA VAL A 459 -58.64 0.82 18.24
C VAL A 459 -59.15 -0.08 17.11
N SER A 460 -58.51 -1.23 16.87
CA SER A 460 -58.83 -2.10 15.72
C SER A 460 -60.26 -2.65 15.69
N GLY A 461 -60.70 -3.11 14.51
CA GLY A 461 -62.01 -3.76 14.36
C GLY A 461 -62.09 -5.08 15.13
N PHE A 462 -61.08 -5.94 14.95
CA PHE A 462 -60.94 -7.21 15.66
C PHE A 462 -59.56 -7.32 16.34
N GLY A 463 -59.53 -7.15 17.66
CA GLY A 463 -58.30 -7.13 18.48
C GLY A 463 -57.37 -8.35 18.31
N PRO A 464 -57.88 -9.60 18.33
CA PRO A 464 -57.04 -10.80 18.20
C PRO A 464 -56.19 -10.86 16.91
N LEU A 465 -56.61 -10.16 15.85
CA LEU A 465 -55.88 -10.06 14.59
C LEU A 465 -54.73 -9.04 14.65
N ILE A 466 -54.78 -8.06 15.56
CA ILE A 466 -53.62 -7.22 15.88
C ILE A 466 -52.58 -8.03 16.64
N THR A 467 -52.97 -8.82 17.65
CA THR A 467 -52.03 -9.70 18.37
C THR A 467 -51.41 -10.76 17.45
N ALA A 468 -52.17 -11.32 16.49
CA ALA A 468 -51.60 -12.18 15.45
C ALA A 468 -50.58 -11.44 14.56
N GLY A 469 -50.84 -10.17 14.23
CA GLY A 469 -49.89 -9.28 13.54
C GLY A 469 -48.62 -9.03 14.35
N ILE A 470 -48.74 -8.77 15.66
CA ILE A 470 -47.61 -8.59 16.57
C ILE A 470 -46.76 -9.87 16.60
N PHE A 471 -47.38 -11.05 16.76
CA PHE A 471 -46.68 -12.33 16.73
C PHE A 471 -45.97 -12.56 15.38
N GLY A 472 -46.62 -12.23 14.27
CA GLY A 472 -46.00 -12.30 12.94
C GLY A 472 -44.78 -11.39 12.80
N ALA A 473 -44.88 -10.13 13.24
CA ALA A 473 -43.80 -9.14 13.22
C ALA A 473 -42.61 -9.54 14.11
N THR A 474 -42.88 -9.95 15.35
CA THR A 474 -41.83 -10.34 16.32
C THR A 474 -41.13 -11.63 15.92
N LEU A 475 -41.87 -12.69 15.60
CA LEU A 475 -41.29 -14.01 15.33
C LEU A 475 -40.54 -14.02 13.98
N SER A 476 -41.04 -13.32 12.95
CA SER A 476 -40.33 -13.22 11.67
C SER A 476 -39.02 -12.44 11.78
N SER A 477 -39.03 -11.28 12.46
CA SER A 477 -37.82 -10.48 12.69
C SER A 477 -36.80 -11.21 13.56
N ALA A 478 -37.24 -11.88 14.64
CA ALA A 478 -36.38 -12.68 15.51
C ALA A 478 -35.72 -13.84 14.73
N LEU A 479 -36.51 -14.60 13.95
CA LEU A 479 -36.00 -15.71 13.14
C LEU A 479 -34.99 -15.23 12.08
N ALA A 480 -35.28 -14.12 11.39
CA ALA A 480 -34.39 -13.57 10.38
C ALA A 480 -33.06 -13.07 10.97
N CYS A 481 -33.08 -12.45 12.17
CA CYS A 481 -31.87 -12.03 12.87
C CYS A 481 -31.06 -13.23 13.40
N LEU A 482 -31.74 -14.26 13.91
CA LEU A 482 -31.15 -15.50 14.42
C LEU A 482 -30.45 -16.31 13.33
N VAL A 483 -30.94 -16.26 12.08
CA VAL A 483 -30.28 -16.82 10.90
C VAL A 483 -29.17 -15.91 10.36
N SER A 484 -29.34 -14.59 10.42
CA SER A 484 -28.37 -13.63 9.89
C SER A 484 -27.06 -13.59 10.67
N ALA A 485 -27.12 -13.44 12.00
CA ALA A 485 -25.91 -13.25 12.82
C ALA A 485 -24.89 -14.40 12.69
N PRO A 486 -25.29 -15.70 12.79
CA PRO A 486 -24.37 -16.82 12.60
C PRO A 486 -23.75 -16.89 11.21
N LYS A 487 -24.50 -16.55 10.15
CA LYS A 487 -24.01 -16.64 8.76
C LYS A 487 -23.01 -15.54 8.44
N VAL A 488 -23.27 -14.31 8.90
CA VAL A 488 -22.31 -13.20 8.85
C VAL A 488 -21.03 -13.58 9.61
N PHE A 489 -21.18 -14.09 10.83
CA PHE A 489 -20.04 -14.46 11.67
C PHE A 489 -19.26 -15.66 11.11
N GLN A 490 -19.93 -16.64 10.49
CA GLN A 490 -19.28 -17.78 9.86
C GLN A 490 -18.38 -17.35 8.70
N CYS A 491 -18.87 -16.48 7.81
CA CYS A 491 -18.07 -15.96 6.71
C CYS A 491 -16.84 -15.21 7.23
N LEU A 492 -17.02 -14.32 8.22
CA LEU A 492 -15.92 -13.61 8.89
C LEU A 492 -14.86 -14.59 9.49
N CYS A 493 -15.31 -15.68 10.11
CA CYS A 493 -14.42 -16.67 10.71
C CYS A 493 -13.68 -17.54 9.66
N ARG A 494 -14.29 -17.80 8.50
CA ARG A 494 -13.62 -18.52 7.40
C ARG A 494 -12.44 -17.74 6.81
N ASP A 495 -12.51 -16.42 6.85
CA ASP A 495 -11.48 -15.53 6.32
C ASP A 495 -10.27 -15.34 7.27
N GLN A 496 -10.31 -15.91 8.49
CA GLN A 496 -9.20 -15.98 9.46
C GLN A 496 -8.54 -14.61 9.81
N LEU A 497 -9.28 -13.52 9.63
CA LEU A 497 -8.83 -12.16 9.94
C LEU A 497 -8.37 -12.08 11.42
N TYR A 498 -9.24 -12.53 12.32
CA TYR A 498 -8.94 -12.70 13.75
C TYR A 498 -8.68 -14.20 14.04
N PRO A 499 -7.52 -14.59 14.59
CA PRO A 499 -7.14 -16.01 14.71
C PRO A 499 -7.97 -16.77 15.75
N LEU A 500 -8.45 -16.09 16.80
CA LEU A 500 -9.19 -16.71 17.90
C LEU A 500 -10.62 -17.16 17.50
N ILE A 501 -11.25 -16.49 16.53
CA ILE A 501 -12.64 -16.80 16.14
C ILE A 501 -12.74 -17.92 15.10
N GLY A 502 -11.64 -18.37 14.50
CA GLY A 502 -11.63 -19.39 13.45
C GLY A 502 -12.36 -20.70 13.82
N PHE A 503 -12.43 -21.02 15.12
CA PHE A 503 -13.23 -22.12 15.68
C PHE A 503 -14.72 -22.09 15.28
N PHE A 504 -15.31 -20.91 15.12
CA PHE A 504 -16.73 -20.75 14.79
C PHE A 504 -17.02 -20.81 13.28
N GLY A 505 -16.00 -20.78 12.41
CA GLY A 505 -16.15 -20.81 10.95
C GLY A 505 -16.52 -22.18 10.37
N LYS A 506 -16.39 -23.27 11.15
CA LYS A 506 -16.67 -24.64 10.71
C LYS A 506 -18.17 -24.84 10.47
N GLY A 507 -18.56 -25.05 9.22
CA GLY A 507 -19.91 -25.46 8.84
C GLY A 507 -20.14 -26.95 9.08
N TYR A 508 -21.39 -27.32 9.31
CA TYR A 508 -21.84 -28.69 9.54
C TYR A 508 -23.00 -29.05 8.58
N GLY A 509 -23.14 -30.34 8.27
CA GLY A 509 -24.17 -30.85 7.35
C GLY A 509 -23.98 -30.45 5.89
N ARG A 510 -24.90 -30.90 5.04
CA ARG A 510 -24.84 -30.72 3.56
C ARG A 510 -24.86 -29.25 3.12
N ASN A 511 -25.54 -28.40 3.89
CA ASN A 511 -25.68 -26.96 3.61
C ASN A 511 -24.62 -26.09 4.31
N SER A 512 -23.63 -26.69 4.98
CA SER A 512 -22.54 -26.00 5.69
C SER A 512 -23.01 -25.02 6.79
N GLU A 513 -24.10 -25.32 7.50
CA GLU A 513 -24.71 -24.44 8.51
C GLU A 513 -23.79 -24.24 9.74
N PRO A 514 -23.67 -23.00 10.29
CA PRO A 514 -22.79 -22.69 11.41
C PRO A 514 -23.41 -23.00 12.79
N ILE A 515 -23.57 -24.28 13.15
CA ILE A 515 -24.15 -24.70 14.44
C ILE A 515 -23.48 -23.98 15.64
N ARG A 516 -22.15 -23.82 15.62
CA ARG A 516 -21.39 -23.09 16.66
C ARG A 516 -21.76 -21.59 16.72
N GLY A 517 -22.04 -20.97 15.57
CA GLY A 517 -22.48 -19.58 15.48
C GLY A 517 -23.92 -19.39 15.96
N TYR A 518 -24.83 -20.33 15.66
CA TYR A 518 -26.19 -20.34 16.21
C TYR A 518 -26.15 -20.44 17.74
N MET A 519 -25.34 -21.33 18.31
CA MET A 519 -25.19 -21.45 19.76
C MET A 519 -24.61 -20.18 20.41
N LEU A 520 -23.61 -19.53 19.79
CA LEU A 520 -23.08 -18.25 20.28
C LEU A 520 -24.16 -17.15 20.26
N THR A 521 -24.92 -17.05 19.16
CA THR A 521 -26.02 -16.08 19.01
C THR A 521 -27.12 -16.33 20.05
N TYR A 522 -27.47 -17.58 20.29
CA TYR A 522 -28.45 -18.01 21.30
C TYR A 522 -28.02 -17.63 22.72
N VAL A 523 -26.76 -17.88 23.10
CA VAL A 523 -26.23 -17.47 24.43
C VAL A 523 -26.24 -15.96 24.61
N ILE A 524 -25.84 -15.19 23.58
CA ILE A 524 -25.92 -13.72 23.60
C ILE A 524 -27.38 -13.27 23.74
N ALA A 525 -28.30 -13.85 22.95
CA ALA A 525 -29.72 -13.49 23.00
C ALA A 525 -30.33 -13.76 24.38
N ILE A 526 -30.04 -14.91 25.01
CA ILE A 526 -30.49 -15.19 26.39
C ILE A 526 -29.97 -14.14 27.37
N GLY A 527 -28.69 -13.76 27.29
CA GLY A 527 -28.11 -12.74 28.16
C GLY A 527 -28.88 -11.41 28.14
N PHE A 528 -29.39 -11.00 26.98
CA PHE A 528 -30.23 -9.80 26.84
C PHE A 528 -31.71 -10.05 27.15
N ILE A 529 -32.26 -11.24 26.89
CA ILE A 529 -33.65 -11.61 27.26
C ILE A 529 -33.83 -11.55 28.79
N LEU A 530 -32.81 -11.91 29.58
CA LEU A 530 -32.87 -11.89 31.04
C LEU A 530 -33.05 -10.47 31.64
N ILE A 531 -32.74 -9.41 30.88
CA ILE A 531 -33.05 -8.02 31.27
C ILE A 531 -34.56 -7.81 31.38
N ALA A 532 -35.35 -8.46 30.51
CA ALA A 532 -36.81 -8.47 30.50
C ALA A 532 -37.52 -7.10 30.31
N GLU A 533 -36.78 -6.07 29.91
CA GLU A 533 -37.29 -4.72 29.70
C GLU A 533 -36.93 -4.20 28.29
N LEU A 534 -37.95 -4.02 27.44
CA LEU A 534 -37.75 -3.66 26.03
C LEU A 534 -37.08 -2.28 25.86
N ASN A 535 -37.45 -1.32 26.71
CA ASN A 535 -36.96 0.06 26.63
C ASN A 535 -35.47 0.16 27.02
N ALA A 536 -34.97 -0.71 27.88
CA ALA A 536 -33.55 -0.79 28.22
C ALA A 536 -32.70 -1.45 27.11
N ILE A 537 -33.27 -2.40 26.35
CA ILE A 537 -32.57 -3.14 25.29
C ILE A 537 -32.47 -2.31 23.98
N ALA A 538 -33.52 -1.56 23.63
CA ALA A 538 -33.59 -0.81 22.38
C ALA A 538 -32.44 0.23 22.15
N PRO A 539 -32.03 1.06 23.14
CA PRO A 539 -30.93 2.01 22.99
C PRO A 539 -29.58 1.34 22.70
N ILE A 540 -29.34 0.17 23.31
CA ILE A 540 -28.12 -0.62 23.10
C ILE A 540 -28.03 -1.07 21.64
N ILE A 541 -29.14 -1.59 21.10
CA ILE A 541 -29.26 -2.00 19.70
C ILE A 541 -29.05 -0.80 18.76
N SER A 542 -29.66 0.34 19.07
CA SER A 542 -29.53 1.58 18.30
C SER A 542 -28.07 2.00 18.13
N ASN A 543 -27.28 1.98 19.21
CA ASN A 543 -25.85 2.31 19.13
C ASN A 543 -25.08 1.38 18.19
N PHE A 544 -25.26 0.05 18.30
CA PHE A 544 -24.51 -0.89 17.47
C PHE A 544 -24.89 -0.81 15.98
N PHE A 545 -26.17 -0.59 15.66
CA PHE A 545 -26.58 -0.36 14.28
C PHE A 545 -26.09 0.99 13.75
N LEU A 546 -26.22 2.09 14.50
CA LEU A 546 -25.66 3.40 14.12
C LEU A 546 -24.15 3.33 13.88
N CYS A 547 -23.40 2.63 14.74
CA CYS A 547 -21.97 2.37 14.54
C CYS A 547 -21.70 1.60 13.24
N SER A 548 -22.48 0.54 12.95
CA SER A 548 -22.34 -0.24 11.72
C SER A 548 -22.62 0.60 10.46
N TYR A 549 -23.63 1.48 10.51
CA TYR A 549 -24.01 2.36 9.40
C TYR A 549 -23.02 3.49 9.20
N ALA A 550 -22.52 4.10 10.28
CA ALA A 550 -21.43 5.06 10.25
C ALA A 550 -20.21 4.48 9.53
N LEU A 551 -19.83 3.24 9.85
CA LEU A 551 -18.70 2.55 9.21
C LEU A 551 -18.96 2.20 7.75
N ILE A 552 -20.14 1.69 7.37
CA ILE A 552 -20.50 1.42 5.98
C ILE A 552 -20.41 2.72 5.15
N ASN A 553 -21.05 3.78 5.62
CA ASN A 553 -21.08 5.08 4.94
C ASN A 553 -19.69 5.72 4.83
N PHE A 554 -18.92 5.72 5.92
CA PHE A 554 -17.53 6.22 5.92
C PHE A 554 -16.63 5.40 4.99
N SER A 555 -16.80 4.08 4.95
CA SER A 555 -16.00 3.20 4.07
C SER A 555 -16.29 3.46 2.59
N CYS A 556 -17.55 3.65 2.20
CA CYS A 556 -17.92 4.05 0.84
C CYS A 556 -17.33 5.42 0.46
N PHE A 557 -17.41 6.41 1.35
CA PHE A 557 -16.77 7.71 1.16
C PHE A 557 -15.25 7.58 0.98
N HIS A 558 -14.58 6.80 1.85
CA HIS A 558 -13.14 6.57 1.81
C HIS A 558 -12.71 5.88 0.50
N ALA A 559 -13.42 4.84 0.06
CA ALA A 559 -13.15 4.17 -1.22
C ALA A 559 -13.35 5.11 -2.42
N SER A 560 -14.37 5.99 -2.35
CA SER A 560 -14.64 7.01 -3.37
C SER A 560 -13.65 8.18 -3.41
N ILE A 561 -13.09 8.62 -2.28
CA ILE A 561 -12.13 9.74 -2.26
C ILE A 561 -10.70 9.29 -2.60
N THR A 562 -10.34 8.04 -2.27
CA THR A 562 -9.04 7.46 -2.59
C THR A 562 -8.89 7.00 -4.05
N ASN A 563 -9.97 7.06 -4.85
CA ASN A 563 -10.04 6.52 -6.22
C ASN A 563 -9.55 5.06 -6.28
N SER A 564 -10.04 4.24 -5.36
CA SER A 564 -9.63 2.84 -5.25
C SER A 564 -9.93 2.09 -6.58
N PRO A 565 -8.96 1.41 -7.26
CA PRO A 565 -9.17 0.87 -8.60
C PRO A 565 -10.31 -0.16 -8.72
N GLY A 566 -10.59 -0.89 -7.64
CA GLY A 566 -11.70 -1.84 -7.50
C GLY A 566 -13.01 -1.23 -6.98
N TRP A 567 -13.11 0.09 -6.87
CA TRP A 567 -14.32 0.81 -6.47
C TRP A 567 -14.91 1.58 -7.66
N ARG A 568 -15.88 0.98 -8.34
CA ARG A 568 -16.57 1.52 -9.51
C ARG A 568 -18.08 1.28 -9.40
N PRO A 569 -18.77 1.90 -8.43
CA PRO A 569 -20.22 1.74 -8.27
C PRO A 569 -20.95 2.29 -9.50
N SER A 570 -21.81 1.48 -10.13
CA SER A 570 -22.62 1.90 -11.27
C SER A 570 -23.98 2.50 -10.88
N PHE A 571 -24.29 2.56 -9.58
CA PHE A 571 -25.56 3.06 -9.08
C PHE A 571 -25.70 4.60 -9.18
N ARG A 572 -26.61 5.06 -10.04
CA ARG A 572 -26.78 6.48 -10.43
C ARG A 572 -27.07 7.47 -9.29
N TYR A 573 -27.73 7.05 -8.21
CA TYR A 573 -28.12 7.92 -7.09
C TYR A 573 -27.10 7.94 -5.95
N TYR A 574 -25.95 7.27 -6.08
CA TYR A 574 -24.89 7.32 -5.09
C TYR A 574 -24.07 8.62 -5.18
N SER A 575 -23.81 9.25 -4.04
CA SER A 575 -22.91 10.40 -3.92
C SER A 575 -21.99 10.22 -2.72
N LYS A 576 -20.68 10.43 -2.92
CA LYS A 576 -19.67 10.34 -1.86
C LYS A 576 -19.94 11.32 -0.70
N TRP A 577 -20.47 12.51 -1.01
CA TRP A 577 -20.79 13.53 0.00
C TRP A 577 -22.02 13.16 0.82
N ALA A 578 -23.03 12.51 0.21
CA ALA A 578 -24.17 11.96 0.95
C ALA A 578 -23.72 10.87 1.92
N ALA A 579 -22.81 9.99 1.50
CA ALA A 579 -22.22 8.97 2.39
C ALA A 579 -21.44 9.60 3.56
N LEU A 580 -20.61 10.64 3.33
CA LEU A 580 -19.94 11.36 4.42
C LEU A 580 -20.94 11.99 5.40
N PHE A 581 -22.00 12.63 4.88
CA PHE A 581 -23.07 13.22 5.70
C PHE A 581 -23.78 12.16 6.55
N GLY A 582 -24.17 11.02 5.96
CA GLY A 582 -24.77 9.91 6.70
C GLY A 582 -23.86 9.32 7.77
N ALA A 583 -22.55 9.24 7.51
CA ALA A 583 -21.58 8.82 8.52
C ALA A 583 -21.51 9.83 9.68
N ALA A 584 -21.37 11.12 9.39
CA ALA A 584 -21.31 12.18 10.40
C ALA A 584 -22.59 12.24 11.25
N VAL A 585 -23.77 12.21 10.62
CA VAL A 585 -25.06 12.20 11.32
C VAL A 585 -25.20 10.98 12.22
N SER A 586 -24.84 9.78 11.74
CA SER A 586 -24.89 8.55 12.54
C SER A 586 -24.02 8.63 13.79
N VAL A 587 -22.82 9.22 13.67
CA VAL A 587 -21.89 9.41 14.80
C VAL A 587 -22.42 10.45 15.79
N VAL A 588 -22.92 11.60 15.32
CA VAL A 588 -23.50 12.64 16.17
C VAL A 588 -24.69 12.10 16.95
N ILE A 589 -25.62 11.40 16.29
CA ILE A 589 -26.76 10.75 16.94
C ILE A 589 -26.29 9.75 18.00
N MET A 590 -25.31 8.90 17.70
CA MET A 590 -24.80 7.90 18.66
C MET A 590 -24.25 8.55 19.95
N PHE A 591 -23.54 9.69 19.85
CA PHE A 591 -23.11 10.46 21.02
C PHE A 591 -24.26 11.13 21.78
N LEU A 592 -25.30 11.61 21.07
CA LEU A 592 -26.50 12.21 21.66
C LEU A 592 -27.40 11.19 22.36
N LEU A 593 -27.32 9.90 21.99
CA LEU A 593 -28.01 8.82 22.70
C LEU A 593 -27.33 8.47 24.01
N THR A 594 -26.10 7.95 23.95
CA THR A 594 -25.35 7.48 25.14
C THR A 594 -23.85 7.61 24.89
N TRP A 595 -23.30 8.78 25.22
CA TRP A 595 -21.91 9.14 24.97
C TRP A 595 -20.87 8.10 25.44
N TRP A 596 -21.09 7.45 26.60
CA TRP A 596 -20.16 6.46 27.15
C TRP A 596 -20.17 5.15 26.34
N ALA A 597 -21.35 4.70 25.91
CA ALA A 597 -21.48 3.53 25.05
C ALA A 597 -20.94 3.80 23.63
N ALA A 598 -21.12 5.03 23.13
CA ALA A 598 -20.52 5.50 21.89
C ALA A 598 -18.97 5.44 21.94
N LEU A 599 -18.35 5.90 23.04
CA LEU A 599 -16.89 5.80 23.24
C LEU A 599 -16.41 4.35 23.28
N ILE A 600 -17.12 3.45 23.97
CA ILE A 600 -16.78 2.02 24.02
C ILE A 600 -16.86 1.41 22.61
N ALA A 601 -17.93 1.68 21.84
CA ALA A 601 -18.08 1.21 20.47
C ALA A 601 -16.93 1.70 19.57
N PHE A 602 -16.58 2.99 19.64
CA PHE A 602 -15.43 3.53 18.91
C PHE A 602 -14.09 2.91 19.33
N GLY A 603 -13.87 2.68 20.63
CA GLY A 603 -12.68 2.01 21.13
C GLY A 603 -12.53 0.59 20.56
N ILE A 604 -13.63 -0.17 20.52
CA ILE A 604 -13.68 -1.50 19.91
C ILE A 604 -13.37 -1.42 18.40
N VAL A 605 -13.97 -0.48 17.67
CA VAL A 605 -13.71 -0.26 16.23
C VAL A 605 -12.23 0.02 15.95
N ILE A 606 -11.64 0.95 16.69
CA ILE A 606 -10.25 1.36 16.51
C ILE A 606 -9.30 0.20 16.84
N PHE A 607 -9.59 -0.55 17.89
CA PHE A 607 -8.83 -1.76 18.26
C PHE A 607 -8.90 -2.84 17.18
N LEU A 608 -10.10 -3.14 16.65
CA LEU A 608 -10.30 -4.13 15.59
C LEU A 608 -9.56 -3.74 14.30
N LEU A 609 -9.73 -2.48 13.86
CA LEU A 609 -9.05 -1.96 12.67
C LEU A 609 -7.52 -1.98 12.85
N GLY A 610 -7.03 -1.50 14.00
CA GLY A 610 -5.61 -1.51 14.34
C GLY A 610 -5.01 -2.92 14.39
N TYR A 611 -5.76 -3.91 14.89
CA TYR A 611 -5.35 -5.31 14.91
C TYR A 611 -5.15 -5.87 13.49
N VAL A 612 -6.12 -5.65 12.59
CA VAL A 612 -6.02 -6.15 11.20
C VAL A 612 -4.88 -5.44 10.45
N LEU A 613 -4.73 -4.11 10.63
CA LEU A 613 -3.63 -3.32 10.07
C LEU A 613 -2.24 -3.77 10.56
N TYR A 614 -2.13 -4.19 11.83
CA TYR A 614 -0.88 -4.71 12.39
C TYR A 614 -0.55 -6.11 11.85
N LYS A 615 -1.54 -7.03 11.83
CA LYS A 615 -1.34 -8.42 11.43
C LYS A 615 -1.10 -8.58 9.93
N LYS A 616 -1.67 -7.72 9.08
CA LYS A 616 -1.62 -7.80 7.59
C LYS A 616 -1.87 -9.22 7.06
N PRO A 617 -3.08 -9.78 7.25
CA PRO A 617 -3.39 -11.13 6.78
C PRO A 617 -3.18 -11.27 5.27
N ASP A 618 -2.75 -12.46 4.81
CA ASP A 618 -2.45 -12.78 3.38
C ASP A 618 -3.67 -12.77 2.43
N VAL A 619 -4.78 -12.19 2.87
CA VAL A 619 -6.09 -12.19 2.22
C VAL A 619 -6.16 -11.04 1.21
N ASN A 620 -5.59 -11.28 0.03
CA ASN A 620 -5.49 -10.32 -1.07
C ASN A 620 -6.81 -10.19 -1.87
N TRP A 621 -7.86 -9.61 -1.26
CA TRP A 621 -9.07 -9.19 -1.99
C TRP A 621 -8.93 -7.82 -2.69
N GLY A 622 -7.79 -7.16 -2.51
CA GLY A 622 -7.65 -5.72 -2.74
C GLY A 622 -8.25 -4.95 -1.56
N SER A 623 -7.50 -3.98 -1.05
CA SER A 623 -7.99 -3.06 -0.01
C SER A 623 -7.95 -1.62 -0.52
N SER A 624 -8.90 -0.81 -0.05
CA SER A 624 -8.88 0.64 -0.28
C SER A 624 -7.60 1.30 0.26
N MET A 625 -6.98 0.74 1.30
CA MET A 625 -5.70 1.20 1.86
C MET A 625 -4.49 0.87 0.98
N GLN A 626 -4.40 -0.35 0.42
CA GLN A 626 -3.36 -0.68 -0.58
C GLN A 626 -3.55 0.13 -1.86
N ALA A 627 -4.79 0.31 -2.30
CA ALA A 627 -5.14 1.13 -3.45
C ALA A 627 -4.74 2.60 -3.27
N SER A 628 -5.05 3.18 -2.10
CA SER A 628 -4.59 4.52 -1.72
C SER A 628 -3.06 4.61 -1.72
N SER A 629 -2.37 3.61 -1.17
CA SER A 629 -0.90 3.53 -1.17
C SER A 629 -0.31 3.48 -2.59
N TYR A 630 -0.95 2.75 -3.51
CA TYR A 630 -0.56 2.68 -4.92
C TYR A 630 -0.78 4.03 -5.63
N ASN A 631 -1.96 4.63 -5.49
CA ASN A 631 -2.28 5.93 -6.08
C ASN A 631 -1.36 7.03 -5.53
N MET A 632 -1.04 6.99 -4.24
CA MET A 632 -0.08 7.90 -3.59
C MET A 632 1.33 7.71 -4.15
N ALA A 633 1.80 6.47 -4.31
CA ALA A 633 3.11 6.17 -4.92
C ALA A 633 3.18 6.59 -6.40
N LEU A 634 2.10 6.37 -7.16
CA LEU A 634 1.99 6.80 -8.57
C LEU A 634 2.01 8.32 -8.68
N ASN A 635 1.15 9.03 -7.93
CA ASN A 635 1.08 10.48 -7.94
C ASN A 635 2.41 11.13 -7.51
N TYR A 636 3.09 10.57 -6.50
CA TYR A 636 4.43 11.03 -6.14
C TYR A 636 5.48 10.73 -7.22
N SER A 637 5.39 9.60 -7.93
CA SER A 637 6.31 9.27 -9.03
C SER A 637 6.11 10.17 -10.26
N VAL A 638 4.85 10.51 -10.58
CA VAL A 638 4.50 11.45 -11.64
C VAL A 638 4.91 12.87 -11.26
N GLY A 639 4.54 13.34 -10.06
CA GLY A 639 4.92 14.67 -9.57
C GLY A 639 6.45 14.85 -9.43
N LEU A 640 7.22 13.78 -9.22
CA LEU A 640 8.68 13.82 -9.26
C LEU A 640 9.22 14.24 -10.64
N SER A 641 8.47 13.96 -11.71
CA SER A 641 8.84 14.25 -13.10
C SER A 641 8.62 15.72 -13.47
N GLU A 642 7.69 16.42 -12.81
CA GLU A 642 7.39 17.85 -13.00
C GLU A 642 8.39 18.79 -12.32
N VAL A 643 9.25 18.28 -11.42
CA VAL A 643 10.22 19.10 -10.70
C VAL A 643 11.40 19.47 -11.60
N ASP A 644 11.62 20.78 -11.83
CA ASP A 644 12.77 21.27 -12.59
C ASP A 644 14.13 20.99 -11.92
N GLU A 645 15.15 20.78 -12.74
CA GLU A 645 16.53 20.54 -12.27
C GLU A 645 17.18 21.86 -11.82
N HIS A 646 17.25 22.06 -10.51
CA HIS A 646 17.79 23.26 -9.88
C HIS A 646 19.13 22.98 -9.20
N ILE A 647 20.08 23.93 -9.18
CA ILE A 647 21.41 23.75 -8.57
C ILE A 647 21.33 23.40 -7.05
N LYS A 648 20.30 23.90 -6.35
CA LYS A 648 20.01 23.54 -4.93
C LYS A 648 19.15 22.26 -4.79
N ASN A 649 18.45 21.86 -5.84
CA ASN A 649 17.65 20.65 -5.93
C ASN A 649 18.27 19.65 -6.94
N TYR A 650 19.61 19.60 -7.01
CA TYR A 650 20.37 18.72 -7.92
C TYR A 650 20.38 17.28 -7.39
N ARG A 651 19.18 16.79 -7.07
CA ARG A 651 18.86 15.72 -6.12
C ARG A 651 18.23 14.52 -6.81
N GLN A 652 18.01 14.61 -8.12
CA GLN A 652 17.33 13.59 -8.94
C GLN A 652 18.27 12.96 -10.00
N GLY A 653 19.18 13.72 -10.62
CA GLY A 653 20.21 13.15 -11.51
C GLY A 653 21.29 12.35 -10.75
N GLN A 654 21.59 12.73 -9.51
CA GLN A 654 22.69 12.19 -8.70
C GLN A 654 22.26 11.63 -7.33
N LEU A 655 20.96 11.33 -7.13
CA LEU A 655 20.62 10.43 -6.01
C LEU A 655 21.31 9.09 -6.29
N ILE A 656 22.05 8.55 -5.33
CA ILE A 656 22.63 7.20 -5.49
C ILE A 656 21.48 6.23 -5.73
N ALA A 657 21.47 5.65 -6.93
CA ALA A 657 20.46 4.73 -7.39
C ALA A 657 21.18 3.53 -8.02
N CYS A 658 21.29 2.45 -7.26
CA CYS A 658 22.16 1.32 -7.62
C CYS A 658 21.38 0.24 -8.38
N LEU A 659 21.81 -0.06 -9.60
CA LEU A 659 21.49 -1.30 -10.30
C LEU A 659 22.55 -2.33 -9.92
N VAL A 660 22.16 -3.35 -9.15
CA VAL A 660 23.06 -4.37 -8.60
C VAL A 660 22.86 -5.66 -9.38
N LEU A 661 23.89 -6.11 -10.12
CA LEU A 661 23.85 -7.36 -10.87
C LEU A 661 24.13 -8.56 -9.95
N THR A 662 23.10 -8.89 -9.17
CA THR A 662 23.11 -9.97 -8.18
C THR A 662 23.03 -11.33 -8.83
N GLY A 663 22.41 -11.44 -10.01
CA GLY A 663 21.78 -12.69 -10.42
C GLY A 663 20.62 -13.01 -9.46
N PRO A 664 20.33 -14.29 -9.18
CA PRO A 664 19.46 -14.67 -8.06
C PRO A 664 19.98 -14.07 -6.73
N PRO A 665 19.21 -13.23 -6.00
CA PRO A 665 19.70 -12.50 -4.83
C PRO A 665 20.23 -13.39 -3.69
N ASN A 666 19.73 -14.62 -3.60
CA ASN A 666 20.18 -15.66 -2.68
C ASN A 666 21.60 -16.20 -2.98
N PHE A 667 22.08 -16.11 -4.22
CA PHE A 667 23.41 -16.63 -4.59
C PHE A 667 24.56 -15.67 -4.25
N ARG A 668 24.30 -14.35 -4.18
CA ARG A 668 25.31 -13.33 -3.88
C ARG A 668 24.93 -12.41 -2.70
N PRO A 669 24.59 -12.97 -1.51
CA PRO A 669 24.03 -12.19 -0.41
C PRO A 669 24.96 -11.07 0.08
N ALA A 670 26.29 -11.25 0.00
CA ALA A 670 27.26 -10.23 0.41
C ALA A 670 27.20 -8.96 -0.46
N LEU A 671 26.91 -9.09 -1.77
CA LEU A 671 26.73 -7.95 -2.68
C LEU A 671 25.43 -7.19 -2.35
N VAL A 672 24.36 -7.92 -2.06
CA VAL A 672 23.06 -7.34 -1.66
C VAL A 672 23.18 -6.63 -0.31
N ASP A 673 23.81 -7.25 0.69
CA ASP A 673 24.01 -6.68 2.02
C ASP A 673 24.94 -5.45 1.98
N PHE A 674 25.99 -5.46 1.14
CA PHE A 674 26.88 -4.31 0.94
C PHE A 674 26.11 -3.08 0.44
N VAL A 675 25.42 -3.20 -0.70
CA VAL A 675 24.65 -2.10 -1.27
C VAL A 675 23.50 -1.68 -0.35
N GLY A 676 22.76 -2.65 0.18
CA GLY A 676 21.68 -2.43 1.14
C GLY A 676 22.11 -1.75 2.44
N THR A 677 23.39 -1.78 2.79
CA THR A 677 23.91 -1.09 3.98
C THR A 677 24.00 0.42 3.74
N PHE A 678 24.61 0.88 2.64
CA PHE A 678 24.73 2.32 2.38
C PHE A 678 23.42 2.95 1.88
N THR A 679 22.67 2.27 1.00
CA THR A 679 21.40 2.79 0.43
C THR A 679 20.25 2.88 1.42
N LYS A 680 20.34 2.19 2.57
CA LYS A 680 19.27 2.00 3.57
C LYS A 680 18.43 3.27 3.84
N ASN A 681 17.18 3.25 3.36
CA ASN A 681 16.14 4.30 3.46
C ASN A 681 16.45 5.65 2.77
N LEU A 682 17.57 5.80 2.06
CA LEU A 682 17.99 7.08 1.45
C LEU A 682 18.04 7.03 -0.09
N SER A 683 18.14 5.84 -0.65
CA SER A 683 18.52 5.61 -2.04
C SER A 683 17.71 4.48 -2.68
N LEU A 684 17.59 4.53 -4.00
CA LEU A 684 17.00 3.45 -4.78
C LEU A 684 17.98 2.28 -4.94
N MET A 685 17.48 1.05 -4.81
CA MET A 685 18.24 -0.17 -5.03
C MET A 685 17.41 -1.13 -5.88
N LEU A 686 17.96 -1.53 -7.03
CA LEU A 686 17.39 -2.51 -7.96
C LEU A 686 18.33 -3.72 -8.02
N CYS A 687 17.82 -4.91 -7.72
CA CYS A 687 18.53 -6.17 -7.89
C CYS A 687 18.20 -6.72 -9.30
N GLY A 688 19.16 -6.61 -10.20
CA GLY A 688 19.08 -7.11 -11.58
C GLY A 688 19.50 -8.57 -11.70
N ASN A 689 18.66 -9.37 -12.36
CA ASN A 689 18.96 -10.75 -12.73
C ASN A 689 18.82 -10.93 -14.26
N VAL A 690 19.79 -11.59 -14.89
CA VAL A 690 19.76 -11.91 -16.32
C VAL A 690 19.67 -13.42 -16.46
N LEU A 691 18.55 -13.90 -16.98
CA LEU A 691 18.29 -15.30 -17.26
C LEU A 691 18.71 -15.60 -18.69
N ILE A 692 19.84 -16.29 -18.82
CA ILE A 692 20.40 -16.72 -20.11
C ILE A 692 19.60 -17.93 -20.62
N GLY A 693 19.10 -17.86 -21.86
CA GLY A 693 18.49 -18.98 -22.56
C GLY A 693 17.16 -18.68 -23.28
N PRO A 694 16.54 -19.70 -23.91
CA PRO A 694 15.40 -19.51 -24.80
C PRO A 694 14.16 -19.00 -24.07
N ARG A 695 13.61 -17.87 -24.56
CA ARG A 695 12.49 -17.13 -23.95
C ARG A 695 11.28 -18.00 -23.58
N LYS A 696 10.91 -18.98 -24.42
CA LYS A 696 9.75 -19.86 -24.19
C LYS A 696 9.87 -20.68 -22.89
N GLN A 697 11.09 -21.05 -22.48
CA GLN A 697 11.33 -21.86 -21.28
C GLN A 697 11.63 -21.00 -20.05
N LYS A 698 12.47 -19.96 -20.19
CA LYS A 698 12.91 -19.13 -19.05
C LYS A 698 11.88 -18.12 -18.54
N MET A 699 10.92 -17.70 -19.37
CA MET A 699 9.91 -16.72 -18.99
C MET A 699 8.84 -17.23 -17.98
N PRO A 700 8.35 -18.48 -18.02
CA PRO A 700 7.53 -19.03 -16.92
C PRO A 700 8.35 -19.30 -15.65
N GLU A 701 9.60 -19.76 -15.76
CA GLU A 701 10.52 -19.98 -14.63
C GLU A 701 10.79 -18.67 -13.84
N SER A 702 11.09 -17.59 -14.56
CA SER A 702 11.20 -16.21 -14.05
C SER A 702 10.01 -15.81 -13.17
N ARG A 703 8.78 -15.93 -13.69
CA ARG A 703 7.54 -15.51 -13.00
C ARG A 703 7.30 -16.27 -11.70
N LEU A 704 7.68 -17.55 -11.64
CA LEU A 704 7.57 -18.37 -10.43
C LEU A 704 8.62 -17.98 -9.38
N MET A 705 9.85 -17.69 -9.80
CA MET A 705 10.98 -17.39 -8.89
C MET A 705 10.99 -15.95 -8.37
N ALA A 706 10.46 -14.98 -9.12
CA ALA A 706 10.51 -13.55 -8.78
C ALA A 706 9.84 -13.19 -7.44
N ASP A 707 8.70 -13.82 -7.12
CA ASP A 707 8.02 -13.65 -5.83
C ASP A 707 8.86 -14.23 -4.67
N GLY A 708 9.48 -15.41 -4.86
CA GLY A 708 10.39 -16.01 -3.89
C GLY A 708 11.60 -15.13 -3.59
N HIS A 709 12.22 -14.53 -4.62
CA HIS A 709 13.32 -13.58 -4.46
C HIS A 709 12.90 -12.29 -3.75
N THR A 710 11.70 -11.76 -4.05
CA THR A 710 11.14 -10.59 -3.37
C THR A 710 10.88 -10.88 -1.88
N LYS A 711 10.30 -12.04 -1.55
CA LYS A 711 10.11 -12.51 -0.17
C LYS A 711 11.43 -12.68 0.57
N TRP A 712 12.48 -13.17 -0.09
CA TRP A 712 13.81 -13.29 0.50
C TRP A 712 14.41 -11.93 0.88
N LEU A 713 14.31 -10.91 0.00
CA LEU A 713 14.76 -9.54 0.28
C LEU A 713 14.01 -8.92 1.47
N MET A 714 12.70 -9.12 1.54
CA MET A 714 11.86 -8.67 2.66
C MET A 714 12.22 -9.37 3.98
N LYS A 715 12.42 -10.70 3.98
CA LYS A 715 12.89 -11.48 5.15
C LYS A 715 14.24 -10.97 5.67
N ARG A 716 15.14 -10.59 4.76
CA ARG A 716 16.48 -10.01 5.07
C ARG A 716 16.43 -8.51 5.45
N LYS A 717 15.24 -7.88 5.44
CA LYS A 717 14.99 -6.45 5.74
C LYS A 717 15.72 -5.47 4.81
N ILE A 718 15.92 -5.87 3.55
CA ILE A 718 16.55 -5.04 2.51
C ILE A 718 15.44 -4.43 1.64
N LYS A 719 15.37 -3.10 1.61
CA LYS A 719 14.44 -2.37 0.73
C LYS A 719 15.04 -2.21 -0.65
N ALA A 720 14.82 -3.22 -1.50
CA ALA A 720 15.23 -3.23 -2.90
C ALA A 720 14.09 -3.74 -3.78
N PHE A 721 14.02 -3.24 -5.01
CA PHE A 721 13.18 -3.82 -6.06
C PHE A 721 13.95 -4.95 -6.73
N TYR A 722 13.26 -6.01 -7.16
CA TYR A 722 13.81 -7.08 -7.98
C TYR A 722 13.36 -6.89 -9.42
N THR A 723 14.26 -7.10 -10.39
CA THR A 723 13.95 -6.99 -11.82
C THR A 723 14.76 -8.03 -12.57
N ASP A 724 14.08 -8.86 -13.33
CA ASP A 724 14.70 -9.88 -14.17
C ASP A 724 14.39 -9.67 -15.65
N VAL A 725 15.37 -10.03 -16.48
CA VAL A 725 15.29 -10.03 -17.94
C VAL A 725 15.73 -11.37 -18.49
N VAL A 726 15.15 -11.79 -19.60
CA VAL A 726 15.54 -12.99 -20.33
C VAL A 726 16.23 -12.57 -21.61
N ALA A 727 17.46 -13.04 -21.81
CA ALA A 727 18.32 -12.68 -22.95
C ALA A 727 19.11 -13.90 -23.42
N GLU A 728 19.67 -13.81 -24.63
CA GLU A 728 20.54 -14.86 -25.19
C GLU A 728 21.95 -14.78 -24.58
N ASP A 729 22.46 -13.57 -24.33
CA ASP A 729 23.76 -13.32 -23.71
C ASP A 729 23.64 -12.47 -22.43
N LEU A 730 24.68 -12.52 -21.59
CA LEU A 730 24.73 -11.71 -20.37
C LEU A 730 24.79 -10.21 -20.71
N ARG A 731 25.58 -9.83 -21.73
CA ARG A 731 25.80 -8.43 -22.11
C ARG A 731 24.53 -7.77 -22.65
N SER A 732 23.83 -8.42 -23.57
CA SER A 732 22.58 -7.90 -24.14
C SER A 732 21.49 -7.75 -23.05
N GLY A 733 21.36 -8.72 -22.15
CA GLY A 733 20.46 -8.60 -20.99
C GLY A 733 20.82 -7.44 -20.04
N VAL A 734 22.11 -7.20 -19.79
CA VAL A 734 22.53 -6.05 -18.98
C VAL A 734 22.29 -4.71 -19.69
N GLN A 735 22.49 -4.62 -21.00
CA GLN A 735 22.15 -3.42 -21.78
C GLN A 735 20.65 -3.09 -21.67
N MET A 736 19.77 -4.10 -21.74
CA MET A 736 18.33 -3.92 -21.52
C MET A 736 18.03 -3.36 -20.12
N LEU A 737 18.70 -3.88 -19.07
CA LEU A 737 18.53 -3.36 -17.70
C LEU A 737 19.04 -1.92 -17.55
N ILE A 738 20.19 -1.57 -18.14
CA ILE A 738 20.77 -0.21 -18.08
C ILE A 738 19.85 0.82 -18.75
N GLN A 739 19.17 0.45 -19.83
CA GLN A 739 18.29 1.33 -20.59
C GLN A 739 16.86 1.42 -20.02
N ALA A 740 16.32 0.32 -19.49
CA ALA A 740 14.90 0.21 -19.15
C ALA A 740 14.58 0.09 -17.64
N ALA A 741 15.58 -0.03 -16.74
CA ALA A 741 15.30 -0.09 -15.30
C ALA A 741 14.91 1.27 -14.72
N GLY A 742 13.83 1.28 -13.92
CA GLY A 742 13.35 2.47 -13.21
C GLY A 742 11.97 2.96 -13.68
N LEU A 743 11.52 4.09 -13.14
CA LEU A 743 10.27 4.74 -13.52
C LEU A 743 10.41 6.27 -13.47
N GLY A 744 10.20 6.94 -14.60
CA GLY A 744 10.39 8.40 -14.71
C GLY A 744 11.79 8.81 -14.28
N LYS A 745 11.89 9.77 -13.35
CA LYS A 745 13.19 10.18 -12.76
C LYS A 745 13.78 9.18 -11.76
N MET A 746 13.05 8.16 -11.32
CA MET A 746 13.57 7.10 -10.44
C MET A 746 14.29 6.01 -11.26
N ARG A 747 15.42 6.37 -11.88
CA ARG A 747 16.29 5.46 -12.64
C ARG A 747 17.62 5.22 -11.91
N PRO A 748 18.27 4.06 -12.08
CA PRO A 748 19.61 3.83 -11.56
C PRO A 748 20.65 4.70 -12.31
N ASN A 749 21.76 5.00 -11.63
CA ASN A 749 22.91 5.74 -12.16
C ASN A 749 24.27 5.10 -11.79
N ILE A 750 24.26 4.08 -10.91
CA ILE A 750 25.46 3.34 -10.52
C ILE A 750 25.22 1.84 -10.78
N LEU A 751 26.06 1.25 -11.61
CA LEU A 751 26.09 -0.19 -11.88
C LEU A 751 27.04 -0.88 -10.89
N VAL A 752 26.51 -1.78 -10.08
CA VAL A 752 27.26 -2.54 -9.08
C VAL A 752 27.37 -4.00 -9.52
N LEU A 753 28.59 -4.50 -9.68
CA LEU A 753 28.87 -5.88 -10.09
C LEU A 753 29.77 -6.61 -9.09
N GLY A 754 29.68 -7.94 -9.09
CA GLY A 754 30.72 -8.77 -8.48
C GLY A 754 31.93 -8.93 -9.42
N TYR A 755 33.13 -8.99 -8.86
CA TYR A 755 34.36 -9.29 -9.60
C TYR A 755 34.34 -10.72 -10.17
N LYS A 756 34.59 -10.88 -11.47
CA LYS A 756 34.66 -12.19 -12.14
C LYS A 756 36.01 -12.87 -11.85
N ARG A 757 36.08 -13.71 -10.82
CA ARG A 757 37.29 -14.43 -10.39
C ARG A 757 37.70 -15.55 -11.35
N ASP A 758 36.75 -16.19 -12.02
CA ASP A 758 36.95 -17.34 -12.91
C ASP A 758 37.39 -16.94 -14.33
N TRP A 759 37.82 -15.69 -14.54
CA TRP A 759 38.09 -15.12 -15.86
C TRP A 759 39.20 -15.83 -16.65
N GLN A 760 40.16 -16.46 -15.96
CA GLN A 760 41.23 -17.25 -16.59
C GLN A 760 40.76 -18.60 -17.14
N THR A 761 39.69 -19.15 -16.56
CA THR A 761 39.15 -20.49 -16.86
C THR A 761 37.82 -20.45 -17.62
N ALA A 762 37.22 -19.27 -17.75
CA ALA A 762 35.95 -19.06 -18.43
C ALA A 762 36.12 -19.05 -19.95
N SER A 763 35.00 -19.17 -20.69
CA SER A 763 35.01 -18.99 -22.14
C SER A 763 35.47 -17.57 -22.51
N PRO A 764 36.24 -17.38 -23.60
CA PRO A 764 36.69 -16.05 -24.01
C PRO A 764 35.54 -15.07 -24.29
N GLN A 765 34.42 -15.57 -24.80
CA GLN A 765 33.19 -14.79 -24.97
C GLN A 765 32.66 -14.22 -23.64
N SER A 766 32.69 -15.01 -22.55
CA SER A 766 32.28 -14.53 -21.23
C SER A 766 33.20 -13.46 -20.64
N LEU A 767 34.48 -13.44 -21.04
CA LEU A 767 35.44 -12.39 -20.67
C LEU A 767 35.14 -11.09 -21.44
N GLU A 768 34.94 -11.17 -22.75
CA GLU A 768 34.56 -10.03 -23.59
C GLU A 768 33.19 -9.45 -23.20
N ASP A 769 32.21 -10.29 -22.83
CA ASP A 769 30.93 -9.83 -22.30
C ASP A 769 31.11 -9.05 -20.98
N TYR A 770 31.92 -9.57 -20.05
CA TYR A 770 32.11 -8.94 -18.76
C TYR A 770 32.78 -7.57 -18.89
N VAL A 771 33.85 -7.47 -19.69
CA VAL A 771 34.54 -6.18 -19.95
C VAL A 771 33.68 -5.27 -20.83
N GLY A 772 32.96 -5.83 -21.80
CA GLY A 772 31.97 -5.14 -22.62
C GLY A 772 30.89 -4.45 -21.79
N ILE A 773 30.33 -5.11 -20.77
CA ILE A 773 29.37 -4.52 -19.83
C ILE A 773 29.96 -3.29 -19.10
N LEU A 774 31.25 -3.32 -18.74
CA LEU A 774 31.90 -2.19 -18.08
C LEU A 774 32.06 -1.00 -19.03
N HIS A 775 32.40 -1.25 -20.30
CA HIS A 775 32.44 -0.21 -21.33
C HIS A 775 31.05 0.35 -21.63
N ASP A 776 30.05 -0.52 -21.83
CA ASP A 776 28.67 -0.11 -22.08
C ASP A 776 28.14 0.77 -20.93
N ALA A 777 28.46 0.42 -19.67
CA ALA A 777 28.10 1.25 -18.51
C ALA A 777 28.73 2.65 -18.56
N PHE A 778 30.01 2.78 -18.93
CA PHE A 778 30.65 4.08 -19.10
C PHE A 778 30.07 4.86 -20.30
N ASP A 779 29.75 4.17 -21.41
CA ASP A 779 29.12 4.77 -22.60
C ASP A 779 27.72 5.34 -22.25
N PHE A 780 26.96 4.67 -21.37
CA PHE A 780 25.69 5.17 -20.81
C PHE A 780 25.85 6.16 -19.63
N LYS A 781 27.07 6.63 -19.33
CA LYS A 781 27.39 7.54 -18.20
C LYS A 781 27.02 7.02 -16.81
N TYR A 782 27.00 5.71 -16.59
CA TYR A 782 26.84 5.14 -15.25
C TYR A 782 28.16 5.19 -14.47
N GLY A 783 28.07 5.39 -13.16
CA GLY A 783 29.16 5.05 -12.24
C GLY A 783 29.30 3.52 -12.14
N VAL A 784 30.53 3.02 -12.07
CA VAL A 784 30.82 1.58 -11.99
C VAL A 784 31.41 1.25 -10.62
N CYS A 785 30.91 0.19 -9.99
CA CYS A 785 31.35 -0.30 -8.69
C CYS A 785 31.55 -1.83 -8.73
N LEU A 786 32.80 -2.31 -8.73
CA LEU A 786 33.10 -3.74 -8.66
C LEU A 786 33.48 -4.14 -7.25
N MET A 787 32.85 -5.19 -6.73
CA MET A 787 33.16 -5.75 -5.41
C MET A 787 33.95 -7.05 -5.54
N ARG A 788 35.11 -7.14 -4.88
CA ARG A 788 35.91 -8.36 -4.76
C ARG A 788 35.99 -8.82 -3.30
N MET A 789 35.87 -10.12 -3.09
CA MET A 789 36.07 -10.81 -1.82
C MET A 789 37.04 -11.97 -2.00
N LYS A 790 37.88 -12.26 -1.00
CA LYS A 790 38.88 -13.33 -1.03
C LYS A 790 38.29 -14.72 -1.31
N GLU A 791 37.14 -15.02 -0.72
CA GLU A 791 36.42 -16.30 -0.88
C GLU A 791 35.53 -16.33 -2.15
N GLY A 792 35.39 -15.19 -2.85
CA GLY A 792 34.42 -14.99 -3.91
C GLY A 792 33.07 -14.50 -3.39
N LEU A 793 32.12 -14.30 -4.32
CA LEU A 793 30.78 -13.77 -4.02
C LEU A 793 29.65 -14.78 -4.24
N ASN A 794 29.91 -15.90 -4.93
CA ASN A 794 28.88 -16.86 -5.32
C ASN A 794 28.79 -18.03 -4.33
N VAL A 795 27.64 -18.17 -3.69
CA VAL A 795 27.34 -19.17 -2.66
C VAL A 795 26.56 -20.37 -3.24
N SER A 796 26.30 -20.41 -4.55
CA SER A 796 25.44 -21.41 -5.20
C SER A 796 25.82 -22.87 -4.88
N ARG A 797 27.13 -23.18 -4.78
CA ARG A 797 27.63 -24.53 -4.45
C ARG A 797 27.26 -24.99 -3.04
N VAL A 798 27.09 -24.06 -2.09
CA VAL A 798 26.68 -24.37 -0.71
C VAL A 798 25.18 -24.66 -0.65
N LEU A 799 24.37 -23.90 -1.40
CA LEU A 799 22.93 -24.14 -1.55
C LEU A 799 22.63 -25.46 -2.28
N GLN A 800 23.42 -25.81 -3.31
CA GLN A 800 23.21 -27.02 -4.11
C GLN A 800 23.58 -28.32 -3.37
N ALA A 801 24.24 -28.26 -2.21
CA ALA A 801 24.54 -29.43 -1.39
C ALA A 801 23.39 -29.84 -0.43
N HIS A 802 22.35 -29.01 -0.30
CA HIS A 802 21.20 -29.21 0.61
C HIS A 802 19.87 -29.17 -0.15
N VAL A 803 19.78 -29.86 -1.28
CA VAL A 803 18.57 -29.81 -2.14
C VAL A 803 17.53 -30.83 -1.70
N ASP A 804 16.63 -30.39 -0.83
CA ASP A 804 15.29 -30.96 -0.69
C ASP A 804 14.26 -29.81 -0.80
N PRO A 805 13.39 -29.76 -1.83
CA PRO A 805 12.70 -28.53 -2.24
C PRO A 805 11.63 -28.02 -1.26
N THR A 806 11.29 -28.79 -0.22
CA THR A 806 10.37 -28.38 0.86
C THR A 806 11.07 -27.62 2.00
N ALA A 807 12.40 -27.63 2.08
CA ALA A 807 13.15 -27.05 3.21
C ALA A 807 13.42 -25.53 3.14
N LEU A 808 13.19 -24.88 1.98
CA LEU A 808 13.54 -23.45 1.74
C LEU A 808 12.94 -22.43 2.73
N ALA A 809 11.94 -22.81 3.54
CA ALA A 809 11.35 -21.94 4.54
C ALA A 809 12.22 -21.77 5.81
N SER A 810 12.98 -22.80 6.21
CA SER A 810 13.55 -22.94 7.56
C SER A 810 15.06 -22.69 7.66
N GLU A 811 15.79 -22.63 6.54
CA GLU A 811 17.27 -22.57 6.57
C GLU A 811 17.84 -21.27 7.16
N GLN A 812 18.90 -21.43 7.96
CA GLN A 812 19.67 -20.33 8.54
C GLN A 812 20.39 -19.55 7.44
N GLN A 813 20.03 -18.27 7.27
CA GLN A 813 20.62 -17.43 6.23
C GLN A 813 22.11 -17.18 6.48
N ALA A 814 22.95 -17.43 5.46
CA ALA A 814 24.38 -17.14 5.53
C ALA A 814 24.65 -15.68 5.95
N SER A 815 25.34 -15.52 7.07
CA SER A 815 25.74 -14.22 7.62
C SER A 815 26.92 -13.64 6.87
N THR A 816 26.84 -12.38 6.46
CA THR A 816 27.91 -11.71 5.70
C THR A 816 28.66 -10.69 6.57
N ILE A 817 29.87 -10.31 6.14
CA ILE A 817 30.70 -9.29 6.80
C ILE A 817 29.96 -7.94 6.96
N PHE A 818 29.02 -7.63 6.06
CA PHE A 818 28.20 -6.41 6.11
C PHE A 818 27.02 -6.51 7.10
N GLN A 819 26.78 -7.69 7.68
CA GLN A 819 25.79 -7.91 8.72
C GLN A 819 26.35 -7.89 10.15
N SER A 820 27.64 -8.18 10.35
CA SER A 820 28.33 -8.06 11.65
C SER A 820 28.80 -6.63 11.94
N GLU A 821 29.06 -6.31 13.22
CA GLU A 821 29.74 -5.05 13.59
C GLU A 821 31.25 -5.19 13.33
N GLN A 822 31.86 -4.22 12.67
CA GLN A 822 33.29 -4.28 12.30
C GLN A 822 34.26 -3.82 13.39
N GLY A 823 33.75 -3.21 14.46
CA GLY A 823 34.58 -2.71 15.57
C GLY A 823 35.43 -1.50 15.20
N LYS A 824 36.58 -1.34 15.88
CA LYS A 824 37.55 -0.25 15.67
C LYS A 824 38.57 -0.61 14.58
N LYS A 825 38.12 -0.74 13.32
CA LYS A 825 38.98 -0.97 12.14
C LYS A 825 39.08 0.29 11.27
N THR A 826 39.90 0.27 10.21
CA THR A 826 39.95 1.36 9.23
C THR A 826 39.15 1.05 7.96
N ILE A 827 38.63 2.09 7.32
CA ILE A 827 38.16 2.05 5.93
C ILE A 827 39.13 2.90 5.13
N ASP A 828 39.80 2.28 4.16
CA ASP A 828 40.91 2.91 3.46
C ASP A 828 40.53 3.26 2.02
N ILE A 829 40.63 4.54 1.68
CA ILE A 829 40.21 5.08 0.38
C ILE A 829 41.44 5.55 -0.40
N TYR A 830 41.66 4.99 -1.58
CA TYR A 830 42.73 5.35 -2.51
C TYR A 830 42.13 6.14 -3.67
N TRP A 831 42.11 7.47 -3.51
CA TRP A 831 41.58 8.40 -4.51
C TRP A 831 42.73 8.80 -5.45
N LEU A 832 42.89 8.03 -6.52
CA LEU A 832 44.07 8.08 -7.41
C LEU A 832 43.83 8.84 -8.72
N PHE A 833 42.57 9.13 -9.03
CA PHE A 833 42.10 9.84 -10.22
C PHE A 833 40.83 10.61 -9.84
N ASP A 834 40.56 11.73 -10.50
CA ASP A 834 39.24 12.37 -10.37
C ASP A 834 38.17 11.46 -10.99
N ASP A 835 37.10 11.27 -10.24
CA ASP A 835 35.97 10.39 -10.52
C ASP A 835 34.62 11.06 -10.16
N GLY A 836 34.61 12.38 -9.97
CA GLY A 836 33.45 13.12 -9.46
C GLY A 836 33.19 12.93 -7.96
N GLY A 837 34.04 12.18 -7.24
CA GLY A 837 33.97 11.96 -5.80
C GLY A 837 33.16 10.74 -5.35
N LEU A 838 32.73 9.85 -6.27
CA LEU A 838 31.98 8.65 -5.93
C LEU A 838 32.79 7.70 -5.02
N THR A 839 34.10 7.59 -5.26
CA THR A 839 35.06 6.80 -4.45
C THR A 839 35.14 7.28 -2.99
N LEU A 840 34.86 8.57 -2.72
CA LEU A 840 34.80 9.12 -1.35
C LEU A 840 33.41 8.91 -0.72
N LEU A 841 32.35 9.07 -1.52
CA LEU A 841 30.97 9.08 -1.07
C LEU A 841 30.46 7.73 -0.55
N ILE A 842 30.79 6.62 -1.24
CA ILE A 842 30.33 5.27 -0.84
C ILE A 842 30.90 4.87 0.55
N PRO A 843 32.22 4.96 0.82
CA PRO A 843 32.80 4.75 2.14
C PRO A 843 32.24 5.67 3.23
N TYR A 844 32.00 6.95 2.93
CA TYR A 844 31.43 7.91 3.88
C TYR A 844 30.00 7.52 4.31
N LEU A 845 29.14 7.16 3.35
CA LEU A 845 27.79 6.68 3.61
C LEU A 845 27.76 5.37 4.41
N LEU A 846 28.75 4.50 4.18
CA LEU A 846 28.93 3.28 4.96
C LEU A 846 29.31 3.61 6.42
N GLY A 847 30.30 4.48 6.61
CA GLY A 847 30.76 4.94 7.93
C GLY A 847 29.66 5.58 8.78
N ARG A 848 28.65 6.22 8.19
CA ARG A 848 27.48 6.75 8.93
C ARG A 848 26.51 5.68 9.47
N LYS A 849 26.65 4.40 9.11
CA LYS A 849 25.72 3.34 9.55
C LYS A 849 26.23 2.65 10.83
N LYS A 850 25.31 2.31 11.76
CA LYS A 850 25.62 1.73 13.09
C LYS A 850 26.70 0.63 13.11
N ARG A 851 26.68 -0.32 12.15
CA ARG A 851 27.65 -1.44 12.06
C ARG A 851 29.09 -1.01 11.75
N TRP A 852 29.26 0.14 11.11
CA TRP A 852 30.52 0.68 10.60
C TRP A 852 30.92 2.02 11.25
N GLY A 853 30.06 2.62 12.09
CA GLY A 853 30.29 3.92 12.74
C GLY A 853 31.42 3.97 13.78
N LYS A 854 32.04 2.82 14.12
CA LYS A 854 33.27 2.74 14.91
C LYS A 854 34.53 2.66 14.02
N CYS A 855 34.39 2.57 12.70
CA CYS A 855 35.51 2.48 11.77
C CYS A 855 36.07 3.87 11.43
N LYS A 856 37.39 3.98 11.39
CA LYS A 856 38.10 5.23 11.05
C LYS A 856 38.38 5.29 9.55
N ILE A 857 37.90 6.33 8.87
CA ILE A 857 38.18 6.52 7.44
C ILE A 857 39.60 7.10 7.27
N ARG A 858 40.40 6.52 6.36
CA ARG A 858 41.70 7.04 5.90
C ARG A 858 41.60 7.33 4.41
N VAL A 859 42.15 8.46 3.95
CA VAL A 859 42.18 8.84 2.52
C VAL A 859 43.62 9.01 2.07
N PHE A 860 43.97 8.30 1.00
CA PHE A 860 45.26 8.32 0.32
C PHE A 860 45.07 8.95 -1.06
N VAL A 861 45.93 9.91 -1.42
CA VAL A 861 45.85 10.69 -2.66
C VAL A 861 47.23 10.67 -3.34
N GLY A 862 47.27 10.54 -4.67
CA GLY A 862 48.52 10.60 -5.44
C GLY A 862 48.89 12.03 -5.82
N GLY A 863 50.12 12.45 -5.55
CA GLY A 863 50.65 13.78 -5.88
C GLY A 863 52.13 13.77 -6.27
N GLN A 864 52.63 14.86 -6.84
CA GLN A 864 54.05 15.03 -7.19
C GLN A 864 54.86 15.59 -6.01
N ILE A 865 56.04 15.01 -5.77
CA ILE A 865 56.89 15.31 -4.60
C ILE A 865 57.32 16.79 -4.55
N ASN A 866 57.62 17.39 -5.70
CA ASN A 866 58.29 18.69 -5.78
C ASN A 866 57.43 19.90 -5.36
N ARG A 867 56.13 19.73 -5.11
CA ARG A 867 55.19 20.82 -4.74
C ARG A 867 54.64 20.74 -3.32
N MET A 868 54.95 19.66 -2.59
CA MET A 868 54.33 19.34 -1.29
C MET A 868 54.59 20.39 -0.19
N ASP A 869 55.75 21.07 -0.22
CA ASP A 869 56.07 22.13 0.76
C ASP A 869 55.58 23.53 0.33
N GLU A 870 55.32 23.75 -0.96
CA GLU A 870 54.66 24.98 -1.45
C GLU A 870 53.16 24.96 -1.18
N GLU A 871 52.47 23.85 -1.46
CA GLU A 871 51.05 23.69 -1.13
C GLU A 871 50.78 23.77 0.39
N ARG A 872 51.77 23.41 1.21
CA ARG A 872 51.75 23.66 2.67
C ARG A 872 51.98 25.11 3.07
N LYS A 873 52.78 25.87 2.33
CA LYS A 873 53.18 27.26 2.67
C LYS A 873 52.28 28.33 2.03
N ALA A 874 51.58 28.03 0.94
CA ALA A 874 50.72 28.97 0.24
C ALA A 874 49.41 29.30 0.98
N ASN A 875 48.95 28.45 1.91
CA ASN A 875 47.69 28.61 2.65
C ASN A 875 47.85 28.76 4.19
N PRO A 876 48.56 29.79 4.71
CA PRO A 876 48.62 30.05 6.15
C PRO A 876 47.33 30.68 6.71
N GLY A 877 46.51 31.33 5.87
CA GLY A 877 45.27 32.00 6.26
C GLY A 877 44.06 31.07 6.48
N GLN A 878 44.22 29.76 6.29
CA GLN A 878 43.10 28.81 6.22
C GLN A 878 42.73 28.18 7.58
N SER A 879 42.82 28.97 8.66
CA SER A 879 42.48 28.52 10.03
C SER A 879 41.29 29.23 10.68
N SER A 880 40.76 30.32 10.09
CA SER A 880 39.83 31.21 10.79
C SER A 880 38.50 31.56 10.10
N ASN A 881 38.27 31.21 8.82
CA ASN A 881 37.05 31.62 8.11
C ASN A 881 36.44 30.56 7.17
N GLN A 882 35.96 29.45 7.75
CA GLN A 882 34.76 28.76 7.26
C GLN A 882 34.13 27.95 8.42
N PRO A 883 32.86 28.19 8.81
CA PRO A 883 32.26 27.53 9.95
C PRO A 883 31.78 26.11 9.59
N LEU A 884 32.69 25.14 9.61
CA LEU A 884 32.29 23.77 9.94
C LEU A 884 31.98 23.73 11.44
N SER A 885 30.69 23.65 11.78
CA SER A 885 30.22 23.56 13.17
C SER A 885 30.55 22.19 13.79
N PHE A 886 31.82 21.98 14.12
CA PHE A 886 32.25 20.89 15.01
C PHE A 886 31.92 21.26 16.47
N PRO A 887 31.06 20.51 17.18
CA PRO A 887 31.14 20.47 18.63
C PRO A 887 32.40 19.69 19.02
N GLN A 888 33.50 20.42 19.23
CA GLN A 888 34.85 19.95 19.63
C GLN A 888 35.39 18.70 18.90
N PRO A 889 36.29 18.85 17.90
CA PRO A 889 36.88 17.70 17.22
C PRO A 889 38.00 17.04 18.06
N PRO A 890 37.88 15.76 18.46
CA PRO A 890 39.04 14.96 18.83
C PRO A 890 39.82 14.60 17.56
N SER A 891 40.65 15.54 17.09
CA SER A 891 41.62 15.40 15.99
C SER A 891 41.05 14.93 14.64
N ILE A 892 40.99 15.84 13.65
CA ILE A 892 40.98 15.45 12.23
C ILE A 892 42.24 14.59 12.00
N PRO A 893 42.14 13.30 11.64
CA PRO A 893 43.31 12.45 11.64
C PRO A 893 44.22 12.76 10.46
N LYS A 894 45.48 13.13 10.76
CA LYS A 894 46.58 13.42 9.84
C LYS A 894 46.42 12.83 8.44
N LEU A 895 46.32 13.72 7.43
CA LEU A 895 46.53 13.38 6.02
C LEU A 895 47.95 12.82 5.86
N ALA A 896 48.06 11.50 5.71
CA ALA A 896 49.33 10.81 5.55
C ALA A 896 49.79 10.85 4.08
N GLN A 897 50.20 12.03 3.60
CA GLN A 897 50.90 12.17 2.33
C GLN A 897 52.38 11.83 2.52
N THR A 898 52.77 10.65 2.08
CA THR A 898 54.18 10.27 1.95
C THR A 898 54.29 9.18 0.87
N LEU A 899 55.18 9.37 -0.10
CA LEU A 899 55.54 8.34 -1.07
C LEU A 899 56.62 7.45 -0.43
N PHE A 900 56.26 6.20 -0.13
CA PHE A 900 57.14 5.27 0.57
C PHE A 900 57.82 4.28 -0.39
N PRO A 901 59.10 3.94 -0.18
CA PRO A 901 59.70 2.74 -0.78
C PRO A 901 59.03 1.50 -0.19
N SER A 902 58.79 0.47 -0.99
CA SER A 902 58.27 -0.81 -0.48
C SER A 902 59.42 -1.76 -0.21
N THR A 903 59.25 -2.59 0.81
CA THR A 903 60.17 -3.68 1.19
C THR A 903 60.05 -4.93 0.32
N VAL A 904 59.16 -4.94 -0.67
CA VAL A 904 58.89 -6.07 -1.57
C VAL A 904 59.78 -6.02 -2.81
N CYS A 905 60.27 -7.18 -3.26
CA CYS A 905 61.14 -7.31 -4.42
C CYS A 905 60.36 -7.06 -5.74
N LEU A 906 60.52 -5.86 -6.30
CA LEU A 906 59.82 -5.41 -7.52
C LEU A 906 59.96 -6.40 -8.69
N SER A 907 61.11 -7.06 -8.86
CA SER A 907 61.32 -8.05 -9.92
C SER A 907 60.48 -9.33 -9.75
N CYS A 908 60.10 -9.70 -8.52
CA CYS A 908 59.19 -10.81 -8.27
C CYS A 908 57.75 -10.44 -8.65
N SER A 909 57.32 -9.23 -8.28
CA SER A 909 55.98 -8.71 -8.61
C SER A 909 55.79 -8.56 -10.13
N ILE A 910 56.83 -8.13 -10.85
CA ILE A 910 56.83 -8.03 -12.32
C ILE A 910 56.76 -9.42 -12.97
N LYS A 911 57.63 -10.36 -12.58
CA LYS A 911 57.59 -11.74 -13.11
C LYS A 911 56.22 -12.39 -12.95
N ARG A 912 55.57 -12.21 -11.79
CA ARG A 912 54.22 -12.71 -11.52
C ARG A 912 53.14 -12.05 -12.40
N PHE A 913 53.32 -10.80 -12.81
CA PHE A 913 52.45 -10.15 -13.79
C PHE A 913 52.68 -10.70 -15.21
N ASP A 914 53.94 -10.93 -15.59
CA ASP A 914 54.27 -11.51 -16.90
C ASP A 914 53.74 -12.96 -17.02
N GLU A 915 53.84 -13.77 -15.96
CA GLU A 915 53.21 -15.09 -15.85
C GLU A 915 51.67 -15.03 -15.95
N LEU A 916 51.04 -13.99 -15.40
CA LEU A 916 49.58 -13.79 -15.45
C LEU A 916 49.07 -13.53 -16.87
N ILE A 917 49.83 -12.80 -17.69
CA ILE A 917 49.46 -12.47 -19.07
C ILE A 917 49.96 -13.49 -20.10
N ALA A 918 50.98 -14.28 -19.78
CA ALA A 918 51.60 -15.28 -20.66
C ALA A 918 50.60 -16.15 -21.46
N PRO A 919 49.56 -16.79 -20.88
CA PRO A 919 48.62 -17.62 -21.64
C PRO A 919 47.73 -16.84 -22.62
N PHE A 920 47.70 -15.51 -22.52
CA PHE A 920 46.90 -14.62 -23.37
C PHE A 920 47.71 -13.89 -24.44
N ARG A 921 49.05 -14.04 -24.49
CA ARG A 921 49.88 -13.38 -25.52
C ARG A 921 49.68 -13.97 -26.91
N LEU A 922 49.76 -13.11 -27.93
CA LEU A 922 49.68 -13.49 -29.35
C LEU A 922 51.04 -13.96 -29.90
N ASN A 923 52.14 -13.53 -29.27
CA ASN A 923 53.54 -13.79 -29.66
C ASN A 923 53.76 -13.48 -31.15
N ASP A 924 53.62 -12.20 -31.49
CA ASP A 924 53.47 -11.69 -32.84
C ASP A 924 54.68 -10.93 -33.40
N GLY A 925 55.74 -10.74 -32.60
CA GLY A 925 56.95 -9.96 -32.93
C GLY A 925 57.80 -10.39 -34.15
N PHE A 926 57.32 -11.29 -35.01
CA PHE A 926 57.94 -11.67 -36.29
C PHE A 926 56.93 -11.81 -37.45
N LYS A 927 55.73 -11.21 -37.34
CA LYS A 927 54.65 -11.34 -38.34
C LYS A 927 54.27 -9.98 -38.92
N ASP A 928 53.85 -9.96 -40.19
CA ASP A 928 53.42 -8.74 -40.87
C ASP A 928 52.14 -8.14 -40.26
N GLU A 929 52.04 -6.81 -40.25
CA GLU A 929 50.95 -6.07 -39.60
C GLU A 929 49.55 -6.47 -40.10
N ALA A 930 49.43 -6.82 -41.39
CA ALA A 930 48.18 -7.33 -41.97
C ALA A 930 47.77 -8.69 -41.34
N THR A 931 48.71 -9.63 -41.21
CA THR A 931 48.46 -10.94 -40.60
C THR A 931 48.23 -10.84 -39.10
N VAL A 932 48.91 -9.91 -38.41
CA VAL A 932 48.64 -9.60 -36.99
C VAL A 932 47.23 -9.06 -36.81
N ASN A 933 46.77 -8.16 -37.70
CA ASN A 933 45.41 -7.63 -37.64
C ASN A 933 44.33 -8.68 -37.95
N GLU A 934 44.60 -9.63 -38.85
CA GLU A 934 43.73 -10.79 -39.08
C GLU A 934 43.67 -11.73 -37.86
N MET A 935 44.82 -12.02 -37.22
CA MET A 935 44.86 -12.78 -35.96
C MET A 935 44.16 -12.06 -34.80
N ARG A 936 44.24 -10.72 -34.72
CA ARG A 936 43.49 -9.89 -33.77
C ARG A 936 41.99 -9.96 -34.01
N GLN A 937 41.53 -10.00 -35.28
CA GLN A 937 40.10 -10.20 -35.59
C GLN A 937 39.60 -11.59 -35.20
N GLY A 938 40.42 -12.64 -35.39
CA GLY A 938 40.06 -14.01 -34.98
C GLY A 938 40.11 -14.27 -33.46
N CYS A 939 40.90 -13.49 -32.70
CA CYS A 939 41.10 -13.68 -31.26
C CYS A 939 41.24 -12.32 -30.50
N PRO A 940 40.20 -11.49 -30.44
CA PRO A 940 40.28 -10.12 -29.87
C PRO A 940 40.63 -10.06 -28.38
N TRP A 941 40.48 -11.17 -27.64
CA TRP A 941 40.85 -11.28 -26.23
C TRP A 941 42.34 -11.56 -26.00
N LYS A 942 43.13 -11.83 -27.06
CA LYS A 942 44.58 -12.04 -26.93
C LYS A 942 45.33 -10.71 -27.00
N ILE A 943 46.49 -10.66 -26.35
CA ILE A 943 47.31 -9.47 -26.19
C ILE A 943 48.47 -9.55 -27.19
N SER A 944 48.56 -8.59 -28.10
CA SER A 944 49.74 -8.45 -28.96
C SER A 944 50.91 -7.82 -28.21
N ASP A 945 52.14 -8.14 -28.61
CA ASP A 945 53.35 -7.62 -27.96
C ASP A 945 53.42 -6.08 -28.07
N GLU A 946 52.94 -5.52 -29.19
CA GLU A 946 52.77 -4.08 -29.39
C GLU A 946 51.83 -3.43 -28.35
N GLU A 947 50.76 -4.11 -27.92
CA GLU A 947 49.83 -3.62 -26.89
C GLU A 947 50.41 -3.72 -25.48
N VAL A 948 51.28 -4.71 -25.23
CA VAL A 948 52.05 -4.83 -23.98
C VAL A 948 52.98 -3.63 -23.83
N ASP A 949 53.75 -3.32 -24.86
CA ASP A 949 54.71 -2.20 -24.82
C ASP A 949 54.00 -0.84 -24.73
N LYS A 950 52.97 -0.59 -25.56
CA LYS A 950 52.14 0.63 -25.50
C LYS A 950 51.52 0.88 -24.11
N ASN A 951 51.25 -0.17 -23.34
CA ASN A 951 50.65 -0.05 -22.01
C ASN A 951 51.61 -0.38 -20.84
N ARG A 952 52.90 -0.64 -21.10
CA ARG A 952 53.87 -1.13 -20.10
C ARG A 952 53.94 -0.26 -18.84
N ALA A 953 53.96 1.07 -19.00
CA ALA A 953 53.97 2.01 -17.88
C ALA A 953 52.68 1.93 -17.02
N LYS A 954 51.52 1.64 -17.61
CA LYS A 954 50.26 1.45 -16.86
C LYS A 954 50.26 0.13 -16.10
N SER A 955 50.75 -0.95 -16.71
CA SER A 955 50.89 -2.26 -16.07
C SER A 955 51.80 -2.17 -14.84
N LEU A 956 53.01 -1.60 -14.99
CA LEU A 956 53.95 -1.40 -13.89
C LEU A 956 53.36 -0.53 -12.76
N ARG A 957 52.56 0.49 -13.08
CA ARG A 957 51.82 1.28 -12.08
C ARG A 957 50.82 0.42 -11.29
N GLN A 958 50.15 -0.55 -11.89
CA GLN A 958 49.20 -1.42 -11.15
C GLN A 958 49.93 -2.40 -10.23
N VAL A 959 51.03 -2.99 -10.71
CA VAL A 959 51.93 -3.84 -9.90
C VAL A 959 52.42 -3.06 -8.67
N ARG A 960 52.91 -1.83 -8.86
CA ARG A 960 53.39 -0.97 -7.78
C ARG A 960 52.29 -0.54 -6.81
N LEU A 961 51.06 -0.34 -7.27
CA LEU A 961 49.92 -0.02 -6.42
C LEU A 961 49.52 -1.20 -5.51
N ASN A 962 49.60 -2.45 -6.00
CA ASN A 962 49.34 -3.63 -5.16
C ASN A 962 50.33 -3.72 -3.98
N GLU A 963 51.63 -3.52 -4.22
CA GLU A 963 52.65 -3.50 -3.15
C GLU A 963 52.27 -2.50 -2.04
N ILE A 964 51.87 -1.29 -2.41
CA ILE A 964 51.43 -0.25 -1.47
C ILE A 964 50.14 -0.65 -0.73
N LEU A 965 49.18 -1.30 -1.40
CA LEU A 965 47.94 -1.79 -0.76
C LEU A 965 48.23 -2.89 0.28
N LEU A 966 49.16 -3.79 -0.03
CA LEU A 966 49.60 -4.87 0.86
C LEU A 966 50.38 -4.32 2.07
N ASP A 967 51.22 -3.31 1.87
CA ASP A 967 52.01 -2.66 2.93
C ASP A 967 51.10 -1.88 3.92
N TYR A 968 50.13 -1.10 3.42
CA TYR A 968 49.40 -0.10 4.24
C TYR A 968 47.96 -0.48 4.66
N SER A 969 47.31 -1.39 3.94
CA SER A 969 45.87 -1.69 4.10
C SER A 969 45.54 -3.17 4.38
N ARG A 970 46.54 -3.98 4.75
CA ARG A 970 46.40 -5.42 5.03
C ARG A 970 45.29 -5.78 6.04
N ASP A 971 45.14 -4.97 7.08
CA ASP A 971 44.22 -5.19 8.21
C ASP A 971 42.99 -4.25 8.20
N ALA A 972 42.73 -3.59 7.06
CA ALA A 972 41.54 -2.75 6.89
C ALA A 972 40.23 -3.57 7.02
N ALA A 973 39.12 -2.92 7.38
CA ALA A 973 37.79 -3.52 7.24
C ALA A 973 37.31 -3.52 5.79
N LEU A 974 37.77 -2.55 4.99
CA LEU A 974 37.33 -2.30 3.62
C LEU A 974 38.34 -1.42 2.90
N ILE A 975 38.64 -1.73 1.65
CA ILE A 975 39.47 -0.92 0.77
C ILE A 975 38.60 -0.41 -0.39
N ALA A 976 38.58 0.89 -0.63
CA ALA A 976 37.96 1.52 -1.79
C ALA A 976 39.05 2.16 -2.66
N ILE A 977 39.09 1.87 -3.94
CA ILE A 977 40.16 2.34 -4.84
C ILE A 977 39.60 2.61 -6.24
N THR A 978 40.07 3.69 -6.87
CA THR A 978 39.66 4.03 -8.25
C THR A 978 40.36 3.13 -9.28
N PRO A 979 39.64 2.32 -10.07
CA PRO A 979 40.25 1.45 -11.07
C PRO A 979 40.82 2.23 -12.28
N PRO A 980 41.85 1.70 -12.95
CA PRO A 980 42.30 2.22 -14.24
C PRO A 980 41.18 2.09 -15.30
N ILE A 981 41.28 2.86 -16.40
CA ILE A 981 40.47 2.65 -17.60
C ILE A 981 41.32 1.95 -18.67
N GLY A 982 40.87 0.78 -19.13
CA GLY A 982 41.18 0.29 -20.46
C GLY A 982 40.32 1.03 -21.49
N ARG A 983 40.89 1.53 -22.59
CA ARG A 983 40.09 2.13 -23.67
C ARG A 983 39.77 1.07 -24.70
N LYS A 984 38.50 0.97 -25.09
CA LYS A 984 38.00 0.10 -26.16
C LYS A 984 38.87 0.24 -27.41
N GLY A 985 39.39 -0.88 -27.94
CA GLY A 985 40.29 -0.92 -29.10
C GLY A 985 41.73 -0.45 -28.87
N ARG A 986 42.14 -0.09 -27.65
CA ARG A 986 43.56 0.20 -27.28
C ARG A 986 44.08 -0.66 -26.11
N CYS A 987 43.19 -1.41 -25.48
CA CYS A 987 43.51 -2.34 -24.41
C CYS A 987 42.61 -3.57 -24.62
N PRO A 988 43.17 -4.77 -24.83
CA PRO A 988 42.39 -6.00 -24.91
C PRO A 988 41.80 -6.34 -23.55
N SER A 989 40.66 -7.05 -23.55
CA SER A 989 39.87 -7.32 -22.35
C SER A 989 40.63 -8.17 -21.31
N SER A 990 41.51 -9.07 -21.75
CA SER A 990 42.42 -9.85 -20.90
C SER A 990 43.45 -8.99 -20.18
N LEU A 991 44.09 -8.04 -20.86
CA LEU A 991 45.06 -7.11 -20.25
C LEU A 991 44.37 -6.20 -19.22
N TYR A 992 43.14 -5.75 -19.52
CA TYR A 992 42.36 -4.95 -18.58
C TYR A 992 41.98 -5.76 -17.33
N MET A 993 41.54 -7.01 -17.49
CA MET A 993 41.26 -7.89 -16.36
C MET A 993 42.52 -8.26 -15.57
N ALA A 994 43.68 -8.42 -16.23
CA ALA A 994 44.97 -8.63 -15.57
C ALA A 994 45.36 -7.44 -14.68
N TRP A 995 45.09 -6.19 -15.09
CA TRP A 995 45.27 -5.01 -14.23
C TRP A 995 44.37 -5.03 -13.00
N LEU A 996 43.08 -5.32 -13.17
CA LEU A 996 42.12 -5.38 -12.05
C LEU A 996 42.42 -6.55 -11.10
N GLU A 997 42.86 -7.69 -11.65
CA GLU A 997 43.34 -8.85 -10.90
C GLU A 997 44.53 -8.43 -10.04
N THR A 998 45.59 -7.93 -10.68
CA THR A 998 46.85 -7.50 -10.04
C THR A 998 46.63 -6.49 -8.93
N LEU A 999 45.81 -5.46 -9.15
CA LEU A 999 45.55 -4.41 -8.17
C LEU A 999 44.80 -4.93 -6.92
N SER A 1000 44.07 -6.04 -7.04
CA SER A 1000 43.21 -6.56 -5.97
C SER A 1000 43.56 -7.99 -5.50
N GLN A 1001 44.72 -8.50 -5.92
CA GLN A 1001 45.22 -9.83 -5.56
C GLN A 1001 45.77 -9.86 -4.12
N ASP A 1002 45.70 -11.01 -3.45
CA ASP A 1002 46.24 -11.31 -2.11
C ASP A 1002 45.77 -10.45 -0.91
N LEU A 1003 44.96 -9.40 -1.16
CA LEU A 1003 44.32 -8.61 -0.12
C LEU A 1003 43.31 -9.44 0.68
N ARG A 1004 43.40 -9.36 2.02
CA ARG A 1004 42.46 -10.00 2.96
C ARG A 1004 41.13 -9.24 3.08
N PRO A 1005 41.09 -7.89 3.14
CA PRO A 1005 39.84 -7.15 3.23
C PRO A 1005 39.02 -7.25 1.93
N PRO A 1006 37.69 -7.02 1.97
CA PRO A 1006 36.92 -6.76 0.76
C PRO A 1006 37.47 -5.51 0.04
N VAL A 1007 37.58 -5.60 -1.28
CA VAL A 1007 38.06 -4.50 -2.13
C VAL A 1007 36.91 -4.02 -3.00
N ILE A 1008 36.70 -2.71 -3.07
CA ILE A 1008 35.72 -2.07 -3.95
C ILE A 1008 36.49 -1.21 -4.96
N LEU A 1009 36.28 -1.50 -6.24
CA LEU A 1009 36.79 -0.72 -7.36
C LEU A 1009 35.68 0.23 -7.81
N THR A 1010 35.78 1.51 -7.44
CA THR A 1010 34.74 2.53 -7.69
C THR A 1010 35.19 3.57 -8.69
N ARG A 1011 34.35 3.89 -9.68
CA ARG A 1011 34.58 5.01 -10.60
C ARG A 1011 33.27 5.70 -10.92
N GLY A 1012 33.15 6.98 -10.61
CA GLY A 1012 32.00 7.80 -11.03
C GLY A 1012 32.02 8.16 -12.51
N ASN A 1013 30.95 8.80 -12.96
CA ASN A 1013 30.71 9.21 -14.34
C ASN A 1013 31.32 10.58 -14.71
N GLN A 1014 32.27 11.07 -13.89
CA GLN A 1014 32.92 12.40 -14.00
C GLN A 1014 31.99 13.60 -13.74
N GLU A 1015 30.74 13.38 -13.30
CA GLU A 1015 29.88 14.45 -12.81
C GLU A 1015 30.06 14.61 -11.29
N ASN A 1016 30.12 15.85 -10.79
CA ASN A 1016 30.43 16.14 -9.38
C ASN A 1016 29.32 15.63 -8.43
N VAL A 1017 29.55 14.55 -7.70
CA VAL A 1017 28.58 13.94 -6.75
C VAL A 1017 28.66 14.57 -5.34
N LEU A 1018 29.68 15.39 -5.08
CA LEU A 1018 29.97 15.96 -3.75
C LEU A 1018 29.11 17.18 -3.36
N THR A 1019 28.27 17.70 -4.25
CA THR A 1019 27.28 18.75 -3.96
C THR A 1019 26.25 18.37 -2.90
N PHE A 1020 26.13 17.07 -2.59
CA PHE A 1020 25.13 16.49 -1.69
C PHE A 1020 25.31 16.81 -0.19
N TYR A 1021 26.53 17.17 0.27
CA TYR A 1021 26.87 17.20 1.71
C TYR A 1021 27.46 18.50 2.26
N CYS A 1022 27.37 19.62 1.52
CA CYS A 1022 27.78 20.95 2.02
C CYS A 1022 26.69 21.68 2.84
N GLN A 1023 25.84 20.94 3.55
CA GLN A 1023 24.81 21.43 4.49
C GLN A 1023 24.71 20.50 5.72
#